data_AF-A0A3D3LIS1-F1
#
_entry.id   AF-A0A3D3LIS1-F1
#
_cell.length_a   1.000
_cell.length_b   1.000
_cell.length_c   1.000
_cell.angle_alpha   90.00
_cell.angle_beta   90.00
_cell.angle_gamma   90.00
#
_symmetry.space_group_name_H-M   'P 1'
#
loop_
_entity.id
_entity.type
_entity.pdbx_description
1 polymer ?
#
loop_
_entity_poly.entity_id
_entity_poly.type
_entity_poly.pdbx_seq_one_letter_code
_entity_poly.pdbx_strand_id
1 'polypeptide(L)'
;MSEKFFPMPSSLEPLEQKIAPAGTVILSTAGGVLTITGDASDNGIGITHVPSTGMWTITDPLAGTSYILNNGAPQAGGFNIPAQSAIVANLGDNNDRLDISPSGTPSGLVLKALTINMGNGNDVIVMGTVSAQNLQVTGATTINLGEGNDTLNTTQSATYGGLVKILGGGGNDTVNISGASGEQVFLKGLNVDLGTGNDNFNANVARFSVAGGSLVVKNTGTAGGASSFNINSGLAIITVPTVFSTSLADLSVNLGNNMADVLHFGSTVSVIGGNGTDAVNVNSQMTATSTVTFDLKNGANTTTLVTDGSLTGTSLVVKGGTGDDDLALQDSHDLLVTGQLNFSAGNGTSTFIADVNSTLLAGSLVLNGGTGIDIFSFGGTSLNVMGSSTFNMGAGANNNVQLAGTASSFIGGSLLVNGSDGTDQIVLDSPQFTILGSINTKLGNGTNVLLAEGGSVYIGGGVNFSGGSGSDVLQAQSTSLIINKSTVFNTGAGGNTLYYRPDSGTVGPVTYNGGSGTDTFALGNVDGTSTTRLSVNGAVTTNFGAGTFTSYYTDTLVHGIVNHKAGALAGENENIIIRESTFNSAVNILLGAGNADIDIHDVFVRGAFSLDTGAGNDQVNVDTLGGSSAFSSWFGMVKILTGAGDDTVIIGSNPVVANAGNNFFSGLLVDGGAGGADSFTQGNNVFVGTNNQVNFP
;
A
#
# COMPACT_ATOMS: atom_id res chain seq x y z
N MET A 1 -41.46 100.69 2.55
CA MET A 1 -41.10 99.48 3.33
C MET A 1 -41.91 98.35 2.73
N SER A 2 -41.26 97.39 2.06
CA SER A 2 -41.08 96.00 2.58
C SER A 2 -42.44 95.30 2.70
N GLU A 3 -42.77 94.18 2.06
CA GLU A 3 -41.99 93.13 1.40
C GLU A 3 -42.90 92.36 0.44
N LYS A 4 -42.30 91.62 -0.49
CA LYS A 4 -42.95 90.87 -1.57
C LYS A 4 -43.96 89.83 -1.05
N PHE A 5 -45.17 89.87 -1.62
CA PHE A 5 -46.05 88.70 -1.72
C PHE A 5 -45.36 87.65 -2.61
N PHE A 6 -45.00 86.49 -2.04
CA PHE A 6 -44.64 85.30 -2.81
C PHE A 6 -45.92 84.53 -3.19
N PRO A 7 -46.11 84.15 -4.46
CA PRO A 7 -47.17 83.22 -4.83
C PRO A 7 -46.78 81.79 -4.44
N MET A 8 -47.66 81.07 -3.74
CA MET A 8 -47.79 79.62 -3.94
C MET A 8 -48.68 79.44 -5.17
N PRO A 9 -48.29 78.66 -6.19
CA PRO A 9 -48.27 77.19 -6.08
C PRO A 9 -47.08 76.54 -6.84
N SER A 10 -46.59 75.37 -6.44
CA SER A 10 -47.21 74.08 -6.75
C SER A 10 -46.57 73.04 -5.85
N SER A 11 -47.39 72.20 -5.21
CA SER A 11 -46.90 70.94 -4.69
C SER A 11 -46.44 70.13 -5.90
N LEU A 12 -45.13 70.01 -6.07
CA LEU A 12 -44.55 68.89 -6.80
C LEU A 12 -45.12 67.63 -6.12
N GLU A 13 -45.97 66.88 -6.82
CA GLU A 13 -46.18 65.49 -6.47
C GLU A 13 -44.79 64.83 -6.39
N PRO A 14 -44.52 64.00 -5.37
CA PRO A 14 -43.29 63.23 -5.39
C PRO A 14 -43.30 62.43 -6.68
N LEU A 15 -42.27 62.62 -7.51
CA LEU A 15 -41.96 61.71 -8.61
C LEU A 15 -42.08 60.29 -8.06
N GLU A 16 -43.05 59.52 -8.57
CA GLU A 16 -43.13 58.09 -8.27
C GLU A 16 -41.73 57.51 -8.50
N GLN A 17 -41.23 56.78 -7.51
CA GLN A 17 -39.94 56.11 -7.62
C GLN A 17 -40.03 55.18 -8.82
N LYS A 18 -39.46 55.61 -9.94
CA LYS A 18 -39.36 54.80 -11.15
C LYS A 18 -38.30 53.73 -10.84
N ILE A 19 -38.73 52.65 -10.19
CA ILE A 19 -37.94 51.44 -10.05
C ILE A 19 -37.67 50.99 -11.49
N ALA A 20 -36.44 51.17 -11.96
CA ALA A 20 -36.02 50.57 -13.21
C ALA A 20 -36.22 49.06 -13.08
N PRO A 21 -36.80 48.36 -14.08
CA PRO A 21 -36.86 46.91 -14.06
C PRO A 21 -35.46 46.35 -13.85
N ALA A 22 -35.31 45.38 -12.95
CA ALA A 22 -34.01 44.81 -12.58
C ALA A 22 -33.44 43.89 -13.68
N GLY A 23 -34.26 43.50 -14.66
CA GLY A 23 -33.88 42.74 -15.85
C GLY A 23 -35.11 42.40 -16.71
N THR A 24 -34.90 42.03 -17.97
CA THR A 24 -35.95 41.72 -18.95
C THR A 24 -35.76 40.33 -19.53
N VAL A 25 -36.78 39.47 -19.38
CA VAL A 25 -36.78 38.11 -19.93
C VAL A 25 -37.84 37.96 -21.02
N ILE A 26 -37.42 37.53 -22.20
CA ILE A 26 -38.29 37.18 -23.33
C ILE A 26 -38.63 35.70 -23.26
N LEU A 27 -39.92 35.39 -23.29
CA LEU A 27 -40.47 34.04 -23.26
C LEU A 27 -41.19 33.75 -24.58
N SER A 28 -40.83 32.66 -25.27
CA SER A 28 -41.47 32.22 -26.51
C SER A 28 -41.95 30.78 -26.39
N THR A 29 -43.18 30.52 -26.81
CA THR A 29 -43.79 29.18 -26.80
C THR A 29 -44.07 28.74 -28.23
N ALA A 30 -43.17 27.96 -28.81
CA ALA A 30 -43.27 27.50 -30.20
C ALA A 30 -42.92 26.01 -30.31
N GLY A 31 -43.72 25.25 -31.07
CA GLY A 31 -43.45 23.82 -31.31
C GLY A 31 -43.45 22.94 -30.06
N GLY A 32 -44.08 23.39 -28.96
CA GLY A 32 -44.04 22.69 -27.67
C GLY A 32 -42.74 22.89 -26.89
N VAL A 33 -41.96 23.94 -27.19
CA VAL A 33 -40.74 24.35 -26.51
C VAL A 33 -40.96 25.71 -25.87
N LEU A 34 -40.56 25.86 -24.60
CA LEU A 34 -40.38 27.15 -23.96
C LEU A 34 -38.97 27.65 -24.23
N THR A 35 -38.82 28.72 -24.98
CA THR A 35 -37.55 29.45 -25.12
C THR A 35 -37.54 30.64 -24.18
N ILE A 36 -36.48 30.75 -23.38
CA ILE A 36 -36.24 31.80 -22.40
C ILE A 36 -34.98 32.54 -22.82
N THR A 37 -35.05 33.86 -22.91
CA THR A 37 -33.91 34.71 -23.28
C THR A 37 -33.85 35.90 -22.34
N GLY A 38 -32.81 35.94 -21.52
CA GLY A 38 -32.53 37.06 -20.63
C GLY A 38 -31.78 38.20 -21.30
N ASP A 39 -31.62 39.30 -20.57
CA ASP A 39 -30.83 40.45 -20.97
C ASP A 39 -29.47 40.48 -20.26
N ALA A 40 -28.80 41.64 -20.21
CA ALA A 40 -27.51 41.78 -19.56
C ALA A 40 -27.67 42.33 -18.14
N SER A 41 -28.66 41.86 -17.39
CA SER A 41 -28.96 42.27 -16.02
C SER A 41 -29.49 41.05 -15.27
N ASP A 42 -29.47 41.09 -13.93
CA ASP A 42 -29.91 39.95 -13.11
C ASP A 42 -31.34 39.50 -13.51
N ASN A 43 -31.49 38.26 -13.94
CA ASN A 43 -32.77 37.69 -14.36
C ASN A 43 -33.20 36.53 -13.47
N GLY A 44 -34.39 36.65 -12.88
CA GLY A 44 -35.02 35.58 -12.11
C GLY A 44 -36.15 34.94 -12.91
N ILE A 45 -36.12 33.61 -13.07
CA ILE A 45 -37.25 32.83 -13.59
C ILE A 45 -37.51 31.61 -12.71
N GLY A 46 -38.73 31.47 -12.23
CA GLY A 46 -39.25 30.25 -11.62
C GLY A 46 -40.32 29.62 -12.51
N ILE A 47 -40.24 28.31 -12.74
CA ILE A 47 -41.18 27.52 -13.52
C ILE A 47 -41.75 26.45 -12.61
N THR A 48 -43.04 26.56 -12.31
CA THR A 48 -43.76 25.57 -11.51
C THR A 48 -44.78 24.83 -12.37
N HIS A 49 -44.62 23.52 -12.59
CA HIS A 49 -45.64 22.71 -13.27
C HIS A 49 -46.75 22.31 -12.30
N VAL A 50 -48.01 22.55 -12.67
CA VAL A 50 -49.19 22.10 -11.93
C VAL A 50 -49.95 21.07 -12.78
N PRO A 51 -49.72 19.75 -12.62
CA PRO A 51 -50.27 18.69 -13.46
C PRO A 51 -51.79 18.68 -13.53
N SER A 52 -52.47 19.09 -12.45
CA SER A 52 -53.94 19.15 -12.40
C SER A 52 -54.55 20.21 -13.31
N THR A 53 -53.79 21.23 -13.70
CA THR A 53 -54.25 22.30 -14.60
C THR A 53 -53.66 22.23 -16.00
N GLY A 54 -52.61 21.42 -16.20
CA GLY A 54 -51.87 21.37 -17.47
C GLY A 54 -51.12 22.67 -17.79
N MET A 55 -50.90 23.51 -16.78
CA MET A 55 -50.26 24.81 -16.93
C MET A 55 -48.91 24.84 -16.19
N TRP A 56 -48.00 25.67 -16.68
CA TRP A 56 -46.82 26.12 -15.95
C TRP A 56 -47.06 27.52 -15.41
N THR A 57 -46.73 27.71 -14.13
CA THR A 57 -46.70 29.02 -13.49
C THR A 57 -45.29 29.58 -13.57
N ILE A 58 -45.16 30.74 -14.20
CA ILE A 58 -43.93 31.52 -14.25
C ILE A 58 -43.94 32.51 -13.09
N THR A 59 -42.85 32.57 -12.33
CA THR A 59 -42.66 33.46 -11.19
C THR A 59 -41.30 34.13 -11.24
N ASP A 60 -41.13 35.22 -10.51
CA ASP A 60 -39.85 35.89 -10.33
C ASP A 60 -39.27 35.59 -8.94
N PRO A 61 -38.23 34.75 -8.83
CA PRO A 61 -37.57 34.46 -7.57
C PRO A 61 -36.65 35.57 -7.06
N LEU A 62 -36.25 36.55 -7.89
CA LEU A 62 -35.33 37.65 -7.50
C LEU A 62 -36.07 38.95 -7.14
N ALA A 63 -37.34 39.07 -7.50
CA ALA A 63 -38.18 40.26 -7.29
C ALA A 63 -37.64 41.53 -7.98
N GLY A 64 -37.83 41.61 -9.30
CA GLY A 64 -37.46 42.74 -10.15
C GLY A 64 -37.45 42.45 -11.65
N THR A 65 -37.63 41.20 -12.08
CA THR A 65 -37.60 40.78 -13.48
C THR A 65 -38.94 41.06 -14.18
N SER A 66 -38.87 41.63 -15.38
CA SER A 66 -40.00 41.89 -16.27
C SER A 66 -40.05 40.85 -17.39
N TYR A 67 -41.23 40.31 -17.70
CA TYR A 67 -41.39 39.25 -18.71
C TYR A 67 -42.11 39.73 -19.97
N ILE A 68 -41.63 39.30 -21.13
CA ILE A 68 -42.29 39.53 -22.44
C ILE A 68 -42.66 38.17 -23.05
N LEU A 69 -43.94 37.80 -23.01
CA LEU A 69 -44.43 36.54 -23.61
C LEU A 69 -44.81 36.74 -25.09
N ASN A 70 -44.24 35.96 -26.01
CA ASN A 70 -44.57 35.91 -27.44
C ASN A 70 -44.66 37.31 -28.10
N ASN A 71 -43.70 38.21 -27.80
CA ASN A 71 -43.68 39.62 -28.25
C ASN A 71 -44.85 40.48 -27.75
N GLY A 72 -45.45 40.12 -26.62
CA GLY A 72 -46.50 40.89 -25.95
C GLY A 72 -45.99 42.12 -25.19
N ALA A 73 -46.86 42.71 -24.37
CA ALA A 73 -46.47 43.79 -23.48
C ALA A 73 -45.65 43.25 -22.29
N PRO A 74 -44.69 44.01 -21.75
CA PRO A 74 -43.97 43.64 -20.53
C PRO A 74 -44.93 43.43 -19.36
N GLN A 75 -44.76 42.32 -18.63
CA GLN A 75 -45.55 41.96 -17.47
C GLN A 75 -44.63 41.75 -16.25
N ALA A 76 -44.96 42.40 -15.15
CA ALA A 76 -44.36 42.15 -13.84
C ALA A 76 -45.20 41.15 -13.04
N GLY A 77 -44.57 40.31 -12.21
CA GLY A 77 -45.26 39.55 -11.16
C GLY A 77 -45.85 38.18 -11.51
N GLY A 78 -45.29 37.46 -12.48
CA GLY A 78 -45.63 36.06 -12.78
C GLY A 78 -46.97 35.84 -13.51
N PHE A 79 -47.09 34.71 -14.21
CA PHE A 79 -48.29 34.34 -15.00
C PHE A 79 -48.31 32.85 -15.36
N ASN A 80 -49.41 32.36 -15.93
CA ASN A 80 -49.55 30.96 -16.33
C ASN A 80 -49.46 30.80 -17.85
N ILE A 81 -48.77 29.75 -18.31
CA ILE A 81 -48.72 29.32 -19.72
C ILE A 81 -49.09 27.83 -19.83
N PRO A 82 -49.55 27.34 -21.00
CA PRO A 82 -49.70 25.91 -21.22
C PRO A 82 -48.38 25.17 -20.99
N ALA A 83 -48.44 23.97 -20.40
CA ALA A 83 -47.26 23.15 -20.20
C ALA A 83 -46.55 22.86 -21.53
N GLN A 84 -45.23 22.99 -21.54
CA GLN A 84 -44.41 22.69 -22.71
C GLN A 84 -43.74 21.32 -22.56
N SER A 85 -43.20 20.81 -23.67
CA SER A 85 -42.48 19.54 -23.71
C SER A 85 -40.97 19.69 -23.66
N ALA A 86 -40.42 20.90 -23.78
CA ALA A 86 -38.98 21.14 -23.64
C ALA A 86 -38.72 22.57 -23.15
N ILE A 87 -37.53 22.80 -22.60
CA ILE A 87 -37.06 24.12 -22.16
C ILE A 87 -35.71 24.39 -22.81
N VAL A 88 -35.57 25.59 -23.38
CA VAL A 88 -34.31 26.17 -23.84
C VAL A 88 -34.15 27.53 -23.17
N ALA A 89 -33.17 27.68 -22.27
CA ALA A 89 -32.89 28.93 -21.56
C ALA A 89 -31.50 29.47 -21.93
N ASN A 90 -31.43 30.78 -22.19
CA ASN A 90 -30.19 31.55 -22.35
C ASN A 90 -30.36 32.84 -21.54
N LEU A 91 -29.68 33.00 -20.40
CA LEU A 91 -30.00 34.10 -19.48
C LEU A 91 -29.08 35.32 -19.61
N GLY A 92 -27.85 35.16 -20.08
CA GLY A 92 -27.07 36.28 -20.60
C GLY A 92 -25.92 36.65 -19.67
N ASP A 93 -25.85 37.92 -19.26
CA ASP A 93 -24.78 38.42 -18.40
C ASP A 93 -25.36 38.85 -17.04
N ASN A 94 -24.51 38.84 -16.00
CA ASN A 94 -24.80 39.08 -14.58
C ASN A 94 -25.46 37.88 -13.88
N ASN A 95 -25.91 38.05 -12.64
CA ASN A 95 -26.24 36.92 -11.78
C ASN A 95 -27.70 36.50 -12.01
N ASP A 96 -27.87 35.40 -12.72
CA ASP A 96 -29.15 34.87 -13.12
C ASP A 96 -29.61 33.72 -12.23
N ARG A 97 -30.93 33.55 -12.15
CA ARG A 97 -31.55 32.47 -11.37
C ARG A 97 -32.65 31.76 -12.15
N LEU A 98 -32.53 30.43 -12.28
CA LEU A 98 -33.55 29.57 -12.87
C LEU A 98 -34.01 28.47 -11.89
N ASP A 99 -35.26 28.56 -11.46
CA ASP A 99 -35.90 27.56 -10.62
C ASP A 99 -36.89 26.73 -11.45
N ILE A 100 -36.76 25.40 -11.46
CA ILE A 100 -37.68 24.49 -12.16
C ILE A 100 -38.24 23.51 -11.12
N SER A 101 -39.54 23.55 -10.87
CA SER A 101 -40.18 22.73 -9.84
C SER A 101 -41.49 22.10 -10.35
N PRO A 102 -41.72 20.79 -10.19
CA PRO A 102 -43.07 20.24 -10.24
C PRO A 102 -43.81 20.55 -8.93
N SER A 103 -45.13 20.76 -9.02
CA SER A 103 -46.02 20.96 -7.87
C SER A 103 -47.31 20.16 -8.07
N GLY A 104 -48.03 19.81 -7.00
CA GLY A 104 -49.37 19.19 -7.10
C GLY A 104 -49.40 17.69 -7.41
N THR A 105 -50.61 17.14 -7.57
CA THR A 105 -50.88 15.70 -7.76
C THR A 105 -51.75 15.47 -9.01
N PRO A 106 -51.50 14.43 -9.85
CA PRO A 106 -50.42 13.43 -9.75
C PRO A 106 -49.05 14.06 -10.00
N SER A 107 -48.01 13.46 -9.44
CA SER A 107 -46.68 14.06 -9.35
C SER A 107 -45.89 13.95 -10.65
N GLY A 108 -45.25 15.06 -11.05
CA GLY A 108 -44.08 15.04 -11.92
C GLY A 108 -44.08 16.03 -13.09
N LEU A 109 -42.88 16.32 -13.60
CA LEU A 109 -42.64 17.13 -14.78
C LEU A 109 -41.94 16.25 -15.82
N VAL A 110 -42.50 16.14 -17.04
CA VAL A 110 -41.90 15.36 -18.13
C VAL A 110 -41.47 16.30 -19.24
N LEU A 111 -40.18 16.31 -19.54
CA LEU A 111 -39.56 17.03 -20.63
C LEU A 111 -38.98 16.04 -21.64
N LYS A 112 -39.04 16.40 -22.93
CA LYS A 112 -38.35 15.73 -24.02
C LYS A 112 -36.89 16.16 -24.11
N ALA A 113 -36.57 17.39 -23.74
CA ALA A 113 -35.21 17.92 -23.72
C ALA A 113 -35.12 19.10 -22.75
N LEU A 114 -33.91 19.32 -22.22
CA LEU A 114 -33.59 20.45 -21.36
C LEU A 114 -32.25 21.05 -21.82
N THR A 115 -32.24 22.33 -22.17
CA THR A 115 -31.01 23.05 -22.51
C THR A 115 -30.98 24.37 -21.76
N ILE A 116 -29.96 24.58 -20.93
CA ILE A 116 -29.79 25.79 -20.14
C ILE A 116 -28.39 26.33 -20.40
N ASN A 117 -28.31 27.64 -20.62
CA ASN A 117 -27.07 28.41 -20.70
C ASN A 117 -27.26 29.65 -19.81
N MET A 118 -26.53 29.74 -18.71
CA MET A 118 -26.69 30.85 -17.78
C MET A 118 -25.87 32.06 -18.27
N GLY A 119 -24.58 31.89 -18.52
CA GLY A 119 -23.79 32.84 -19.30
C GLY A 119 -22.62 33.41 -18.48
N ASN A 120 -22.49 34.72 -18.34
CA ASN A 120 -21.47 35.30 -17.45
C ASN A 120 -22.14 35.77 -16.17
N GLY A 121 -21.62 35.47 -14.99
CA GLY A 121 -22.20 35.87 -13.70
C GLY A 121 -22.07 34.77 -12.67
N ASN A 122 -22.47 35.03 -11.42
CA ASN A 122 -22.60 33.96 -10.42
C ASN A 122 -24.05 33.48 -10.44
N ASP A 123 -24.30 32.43 -11.19
CA ASP A 123 -25.62 31.97 -11.56
C ASP A 123 -26.13 30.84 -10.67
N VAL A 124 -27.45 30.74 -10.53
CA VAL A 124 -28.08 29.72 -9.70
C VAL A 124 -29.19 28.99 -10.44
N ILE A 125 -29.05 27.67 -10.54
CA ILE A 125 -30.11 26.77 -11.02
C ILE A 125 -30.62 25.93 -9.86
N VAL A 126 -31.94 25.90 -9.66
CA VAL A 126 -32.58 24.99 -8.70
C VAL A 126 -33.59 24.09 -9.41
N MET A 127 -33.28 22.80 -9.50
CA MET A 127 -34.16 21.74 -9.97
C MET A 127 -34.86 21.06 -8.77
N GLY A 128 -36.09 21.48 -8.54
CA GLY A 128 -36.95 20.99 -7.48
C GLY A 128 -36.88 21.84 -6.22
N THR A 129 -38.04 22.06 -5.62
CA THR A 129 -38.21 22.71 -4.31
C THR A 129 -39.01 21.83 -3.32
N VAL A 130 -39.46 20.65 -3.76
CA VAL A 130 -40.31 19.72 -3.00
C VAL A 130 -39.87 18.26 -3.22
N SER A 131 -39.46 17.61 -2.12
CA SER A 131 -38.78 16.29 -2.09
C SER A 131 -39.58 15.08 -2.63
N ALA A 132 -40.89 15.22 -2.85
CA ALA A 132 -41.78 14.08 -3.16
C ALA A 132 -42.13 13.89 -4.64
N GLN A 133 -41.57 14.70 -5.54
CA GLN A 133 -42.04 14.82 -6.93
C GLN A 133 -40.95 14.46 -7.94
N ASN A 134 -41.32 13.81 -9.05
CA ASN A 134 -40.35 13.30 -10.03
C ASN A 134 -40.16 14.25 -11.22
N LEU A 135 -38.91 14.58 -11.55
CA LEU A 135 -38.55 15.17 -12.85
C LEU A 135 -38.17 14.05 -13.81
N GLN A 136 -38.68 14.06 -15.02
CA GLN A 136 -38.25 13.14 -16.07
C GLN A 136 -37.85 13.93 -17.31
N VAL A 137 -36.62 13.72 -17.80
CA VAL A 137 -36.18 14.26 -19.09
C VAL A 137 -35.87 13.08 -20.01
N THR A 138 -36.69 12.84 -21.04
CA THR A 138 -36.56 11.63 -21.86
C THR A 138 -35.42 11.71 -22.88
N GLY A 139 -35.07 12.92 -23.33
CA GLY A 139 -33.96 13.18 -24.25
C GLY A 139 -32.75 13.78 -23.55
N ALA A 140 -31.87 14.43 -24.32
CA ALA A 140 -30.63 15.00 -23.79
C ALA A 140 -30.88 16.19 -22.87
N THR A 141 -30.01 16.31 -21.87
CA THR A 141 -29.94 17.48 -20.97
C THR A 141 -28.56 18.12 -21.12
N THR A 142 -28.53 19.41 -21.44
CA THR A 142 -27.30 20.21 -21.41
C THR A 142 -27.51 21.39 -20.47
N ILE A 143 -26.63 21.54 -19.49
CA ILE A 143 -26.59 22.69 -18.60
C ILE A 143 -25.21 23.30 -18.74
N ASN A 144 -25.15 24.55 -19.16
CA ASN A 144 -23.94 25.36 -19.20
C ASN A 144 -24.12 26.49 -18.18
N LEU A 145 -23.28 26.48 -17.15
CA LEU A 145 -23.30 27.49 -16.11
C LEU A 145 -22.57 28.74 -16.63
N GLY A 146 -21.34 28.59 -17.10
CA GLY A 146 -20.63 29.61 -17.85
C GLY A 146 -19.46 30.21 -17.07
N GLU A 147 -19.26 31.53 -17.13
CA GLU A 147 -18.17 32.18 -16.41
C GLU A 147 -18.70 32.81 -15.12
N GLY A 148 -18.11 32.47 -13.98
CA GLY A 148 -18.41 32.97 -12.64
C GLY A 148 -18.47 31.83 -11.64
N ASN A 149 -18.88 32.11 -10.40
CA ASN A 149 -19.02 31.07 -9.39
C ASN A 149 -20.47 30.58 -9.38
N ASP A 150 -20.75 29.50 -10.09
CA ASP A 150 -22.12 29.08 -10.33
C ASP A 150 -22.57 27.97 -9.38
N THR A 151 -23.89 27.84 -9.22
CA THR A 151 -24.48 26.79 -8.40
C THR A 151 -25.63 26.09 -9.11
N LEU A 152 -25.52 24.77 -9.28
CA LEU A 152 -26.60 23.89 -9.67
C LEU A 152 -27.05 23.02 -8.51
N ASN A 153 -28.30 23.14 -8.08
CA ASN A 153 -28.92 22.27 -7.08
C ASN A 153 -30.03 21.42 -7.71
N THR A 154 -29.94 20.10 -7.60
CA THR A 154 -31.12 19.22 -7.71
C THR A 154 -31.52 18.80 -6.30
N THR A 155 -32.82 18.83 -5.97
CA THR A 155 -33.31 18.50 -4.61
C THR A 155 -34.41 17.43 -4.60
N GLN A 156 -34.96 17.11 -5.77
CA GLN A 156 -36.06 16.17 -5.96
C GLN A 156 -35.58 14.90 -6.69
N SER A 157 -36.40 13.86 -6.73
CA SER A 157 -36.12 12.70 -7.57
C SER A 157 -36.14 13.06 -9.06
N ALA A 158 -35.16 12.58 -9.83
CA ALA A 158 -35.11 12.78 -11.28
C ALA A 158 -34.65 11.55 -12.07
N THR A 159 -35.19 11.39 -13.27
CA THR A 159 -34.77 10.39 -14.26
C THR A 159 -34.42 11.05 -15.59
N TYR A 160 -33.20 10.85 -16.05
CA TYR A 160 -32.69 11.34 -17.31
C TYR A 160 -32.51 10.18 -18.29
N GLY A 161 -33.32 10.17 -19.35
CA GLY A 161 -33.35 9.16 -20.40
C GLY A 161 -32.29 9.35 -21.49
N GLY A 162 -31.84 10.59 -21.71
CA GLY A 162 -30.70 10.91 -22.59
C GLY A 162 -29.41 11.17 -21.81
N LEU A 163 -28.33 11.46 -22.55
CA LEU A 163 -27.06 11.88 -21.95
C LEU A 163 -27.24 13.21 -21.24
N VAL A 164 -26.70 13.32 -20.02
CA VAL A 164 -26.65 14.57 -19.27
C VAL A 164 -25.24 15.15 -19.36
N LYS A 165 -25.15 16.41 -19.81
CA LYS A 165 -23.92 17.19 -19.85
C LYS A 165 -24.07 18.43 -18.97
N ILE A 166 -23.18 18.61 -18.02
CA ILE A 166 -23.07 19.80 -17.19
C ILE A 166 -21.69 20.43 -17.45
N LEU A 167 -21.67 21.72 -17.75
CA LEU A 167 -20.48 22.52 -17.95
C LEU A 167 -20.48 23.61 -16.88
N GLY A 168 -19.43 23.66 -16.06
CA GLY A 168 -19.16 24.76 -15.11
C GLY A 168 -18.66 25.95 -15.90
N GLY A 169 -17.36 26.01 -16.15
CA GLY A 169 -16.75 26.96 -17.08
C GLY A 169 -15.57 27.61 -16.41
N GLY A 170 -15.60 28.90 -16.16
CA GLY A 170 -14.53 29.59 -15.42
C GLY A 170 -15.04 30.09 -14.09
N GLY A 171 -14.33 29.85 -12.98
CA GLY A 171 -14.78 30.24 -11.64
C GLY A 171 -15.05 29.04 -10.76
N ASN A 172 -15.44 29.25 -9.51
CA ASN A 172 -15.60 28.19 -8.52
C ASN A 172 -17.04 27.66 -8.56
N ASP A 173 -17.25 26.55 -9.25
CA ASP A 173 -18.59 26.03 -9.50
C ASP A 173 -19.00 24.96 -8.49
N THR A 174 -20.29 24.92 -8.18
CA THR A 174 -20.87 23.91 -7.28
C THR A 174 -22.05 23.20 -7.93
N VAL A 175 -21.91 21.89 -8.14
CA VAL A 175 -23.00 21.00 -8.59
C VAL A 175 -23.42 20.08 -7.45
N ASN A 176 -24.57 20.37 -6.86
CA ASN A 176 -25.20 19.56 -5.83
C ASN A 176 -26.32 18.71 -6.42
N ILE A 177 -26.06 17.42 -6.52
CA ILE A 177 -27.06 16.38 -6.71
C ILE A 177 -27.56 15.94 -5.34
N SER A 178 -28.57 16.63 -4.81
CA SER A 178 -29.04 16.47 -3.43
C SER A 178 -30.49 15.98 -3.34
N GLY A 179 -30.85 15.43 -2.19
CA GLY A 179 -32.21 15.01 -1.89
C GLY A 179 -32.19 13.82 -0.96
N ALA A 180 -32.22 14.06 0.36
CA ALA A 180 -32.06 13.03 1.38
C ALA A 180 -33.06 11.85 1.27
N SER A 181 -34.17 12.03 0.54
CA SER A 181 -35.15 10.98 0.22
C SER A 181 -35.37 10.76 -1.28
N GLY A 182 -34.59 11.42 -2.14
CA GLY A 182 -34.75 11.41 -3.60
C GLY A 182 -33.86 10.40 -4.31
N GLU A 183 -34.25 10.02 -5.53
CA GLU A 183 -33.45 9.18 -6.43
C GLU A 183 -32.98 9.97 -7.65
N GLN A 184 -31.73 9.76 -8.07
CA GLN A 184 -31.15 10.40 -9.25
C GLN A 184 -30.67 9.32 -10.22
N VAL A 185 -31.33 9.21 -11.37
CA VAL A 185 -31.13 8.12 -12.33
C VAL A 185 -30.76 8.66 -13.70
N PHE A 186 -29.59 8.26 -14.21
CA PHE A 186 -29.04 8.62 -15.51
C PHE A 186 -28.93 7.37 -16.39
N LEU A 187 -29.73 7.26 -17.46
CA LEU A 187 -29.84 6.04 -18.27
C LEU A 187 -28.87 5.98 -19.46
N LYS A 188 -28.18 7.08 -19.79
CA LYS A 188 -27.22 7.19 -20.89
C LYS A 188 -25.93 7.91 -20.50
N GLY A 189 -25.62 7.95 -19.21
CA GLY A 189 -24.41 8.56 -18.67
C GLY A 189 -24.59 9.99 -18.15
N LEU A 190 -23.59 10.44 -17.42
CA LEU A 190 -23.49 11.78 -16.82
C LEU A 190 -22.07 12.29 -17.02
N ASN A 191 -21.94 13.40 -17.73
CA ASN A 191 -20.67 14.06 -18.00
C ASN A 191 -20.69 15.47 -17.40
N VAL A 192 -19.87 15.70 -16.39
CA VAL A 192 -19.69 16.97 -15.69
C VAL A 192 -18.28 17.46 -15.95
N ASP A 193 -18.16 18.64 -16.54
CA ASP A 193 -16.90 19.32 -16.80
C ASP A 193 -16.97 20.71 -16.16
N LEU A 194 -16.44 20.85 -14.96
CA LEU A 194 -16.54 22.09 -14.19
C LEU A 194 -15.55 23.16 -14.67
N GLY A 195 -14.65 22.80 -15.59
CA GLY A 195 -13.75 23.79 -16.19
C GLY A 195 -12.64 24.25 -15.23
N THR A 196 -12.36 25.55 -15.14
CA THR A 196 -11.30 26.09 -14.30
C THR A 196 -11.86 26.64 -13.00
N GLY A 197 -11.24 26.35 -11.86
CA GLY A 197 -11.64 26.91 -10.57
C GLY A 197 -11.42 25.92 -9.43
N ASN A 198 -12.00 26.22 -8.28
CA ASN A 198 -12.08 25.34 -7.12
C ASN A 198 -13.50 24.78 -7.07
N ASP A 199 -13.70 23.64 -7.73
CA ASP A 199 -15.04 23.18 -8.06
C ASP A 199 -15.49 22.04 -7.16
N ASN A 200 -16.80 21.96 -6.93
CA ASN A 200 -17.41 20.95 -6.08
C ASN A 200 -18.50 20.20 -6.84
N PHE A 201 -18.43 18.87 -6.81
CA PHE A 201 -19.51 17.99 -7.24
C PHE A 201 -19.95 17.11 -6.07
N ASN A 202 -21.23 17.16 -5.72
CA ASN A 202 -21.78 16.44 -4.57
C ASN A 202 -22.99 15.61 -4.97
N ALA A 203 -22.90 14.28 -4.93
CA ALA A 203 -24.05 13.37 -5.06
C ALA A 203 -24.45 12.83 -3.68
N ASN A 204 -25.42 13.47 -3.05
CA ASN A 204 -25.96 13.12 -1.73
C ASN A 204 -27.47 12.88 -1.81
N VAL A 205 -27.81 11.64 -2.18
CA VAL A 205 -29.18 11.19 -2.40
C VAL A 205 -29.39 9.79 -1.82
N ALA A 206 -30.64 9.38 -1.64
CA ALA A 206 -30.94 8.02 -1.19
C ALA A 206 -30.45 6.98 -2.21
N ARG A 207 -30.61 7.28 -3.52
CA ARG A 207 -30.10 6.45 -4.61
C ARG A 207 -29.48 7.29 -5.72
N PHE A 208 -28.24 7.01 -6.05
CA PHE A 208 -27.54 7.54 -7.22
C PHE A 208 -27.28 6.43 -8.24
N SER A 209 -27.77 6.56 -9.47
CA SER A 209 -27.65 5.51 -10.47
C SER A 209 -27.23 6.04 -11.83
N VAL A 210 -26.16 5.46 -12.38
CA VAL A 210 -25.67 5.79 -13.73
C VAL A 210 -25.53 4.51 -14.54
N ALA A 211 -26.18 4.49 -15.69
CA ALA A 211 -26.18 3.41 -16.65
C ALA A 211 -26.01 3.96 -18.07
N GLY A 212 -25.46 3.15 -18.97
CA GLY A 212 -25.14 3.53 -20.35
C GLY A 212 -24.07 4.64 -20.45
N GLY A 213 -23.19 4.59 -21.45
CA GLY A 213 -22.15 5.62 -21.59
C GLY A 213 -21.11 5.57 -20.47
N SER A 214 -20.91 6.68 -19.76
CA SER A 214 -19.90 6.88 -18.70
C SER A 214 -20.42 7.78 -17.59
N LEU A 215 -19.79 7.69 -16.41
CA LEU A 215 -19.80 8.75 -15.40
C LEU A 215 -18.46 9.48 -15.46
N VAL A 216 -18.47 10.75 -15.85
CA VAL A 216 -17.26 11.58 -15.86
C VAL A 216 -17.54 12.82 -15.03
N VAL A 217 -16.71 13.07 -14.04
CA VAL A 217 -16.66 14.32 -13.30
C VAL A 217 -15.25 14.82 -13.37
N LYS A 218 -15.06 15.97 -14.02
CA LYS A 218 -13.73 16.53 -14.20
C LYS A 218 -13.72 18.03 -14.06
N ASN A 219 -12.53 18.54 -13.78
CA ASN A 219 -12.20 19.93 -13.98
C ASN A 219 -10.74 20.06 -14.44
N THR A 220 -10.38 21.24 -14.90
CA THR A 220 -9.00 21.67 -15.11
C THR A 220 -8.40 22.08 -13.77
N GLY A 221 -9.17 22.78 -12.94
CA GLY A 221 -8.72 23.31 -11.66
C GLY A 221 -7.88 24.58 -11.79
N THR A 222 -7.54 25.19 -10.65
CA THR A 222 -6.52 26.25 -10.54
C THR A 222 -5.30 25.70 -9.81
N ALA A 223 -4.08 26.08 -10.22
CA ALA A 223 -2.85 25.65 -9.56
C ALA A 223 -2.83 26.09 -8.07
N GLY A 224 -2.64 25.13 -7.17
CA GLY A 224 -2.73 25.36 -5.71
C GLY A 224 -4.16 25.62 -5.19
N GLY A 225 -5.16 25.47 -6.05
CA GLY A 225 -6.56 25.41 -5.70
C GLY A 225 -6.98 24.01 -5.28
N ALA A 226 -8.20 23.87 -4.75
CA ALA A 226 -8.72 22.58 -4.27
C ALA A 226 -10.13 22.32 -4.80
N SER A 227 -10.38 21.11 -5.27
CA SER A 227 -11.67 20.66 -5.80
C SER A 227 -12.13 19.39 -5.08
N SER A 228 -13.43 19.17 -4.98
CA SER A 228 -13.98 17.98 -4.32
C SER A 228 -15.08 17.29 -5.11
N PHE A 229 -14.96 15.97 -5.31
CA PHE A 229 -15.94 15.14 -6.01
C PHE A 229 -16.44 14.03 -5.09
N ASN A 230 -17.71 14.10 -4.71
CA ASN A 230 -18.27 13.31 -3.64
C ASN A 230 -19.45 12.47 -4.14
N ILE A 231 -19.43 11.16 -3.89
CA ILE A 231 -20.60 10.27 -4.00
C ILE A 231 -20.93 9.75 -2.60
N ASN A 232 -21.82 10.47 -1.94
CA ASN A 232 -22.22 10.25 -0.54
C ASN A 232 -23.69 9.82 -0.50
N SER A 233 -24.00 8.74 -1.21
CA SER A 233 -25.36 8.23 -1.37
C SER A 233 -25.54 6.92 -0.61
N GLY A 234 -26.70 6.73 0.02
CA GLY A 234 -26.99 5.49 0.75
C GLY A 234 -26.87 4.25 -0.15
N LEU A 235 -27.29 4.37 -1.41
CA LEU A 235 -27.05 3.37 -2.45
C LEU A 235 -26.55 4.04 -3.74
N ALA A 236 -25.36 3.65 -4.22
CA ALA A 236 -24.90 4.00 -5.55
C ALA A 236 -24.81 2.75 -6.44
N ILE A 237 -25.40 2.82 -7.65
CA ILE A 237 -25.31 1.76 -8.66
C ILE A 237 -24.82 2.37 -9.97
N ILE A 238 -23.54 2.16 -10.27
CA ILE A 238 -22.85 2.74 -11.42
C ILE A 238 -22.33 1.60 -12.28
N THR A 239 -23.00 1.34 -13.40
CA THR A 239 -22.72 0.16 -14.26
C THR A 239 -21.78 0.47 -15.42
N VAL A 240 -21.19 1.66 -15.42
CA VAL A 240 -20.43 2.24 -16.52
C VAL A 240 -19.03 2.62 -16.06
N PRO A 241 -18.06 2.85 -16.97
CA PRO A 241 -16.78 3.42 -16.60
C PRO A 241 -16.97 4.75 -15.84
N THR A 242 -16.27 4.87 -14.71
CA THR A 242 -16.29 6.07 -13.86
C THR A 242 -14.93 6.74 -13.88
N VAL A 243 -14.90 8.05 -14.14
CA VAL A 243 -13.69 8.87 -14.10
C VAL A 243 -13.94 10.12 -13.26
N PHE A 244 -13.10 10.29 -12.25
CA PHE A 244 -12.92 11.53 -11.51
C PHE A 244 -11.55 12.09 -11.87
N SER A 245 -11.46 13.35 -12.32
CA SER A 245 -10.14 13.90 -12.67
C SER A 245 -10.02 15.40 -12.51
N THR A 246 -8.87 15.85 -12.03
CA THR A 246 -8.41 17.24 -12.16
C THR A 246 -7.12 17.28 -12.99
N SER A 247 -6.59 18.48 -13.28
CA SER A 247 -5.29 18.62 -13.96
C SER A 247 -4.30 19.55 -13.25
N LEU A 248 -4.79 20.60 -12.58
CA LEU A 248 -3.94 21.62 -11.93
C LEU A 248 -4.23 21.78 -10.43
N ALA A 249 -5.44 21.47 -9.97
CA ALA A 249 -5.83 21.63 -8.57
C ALA A 249 -5.52 20.35 -7.76
N ASP A 250 -5.51 20.51 -6.44
CA ASP A 250 -5.69 19.42 -5.49
C ASP A 250 -7.10 18.80 -5.69
N LEU A 251 -7.20 17.48 -5.65
CA LEU A 251 -8.47 16.75 -5.77
C LEU A 251 -8.74 15.91 -4.53
N SER A 252 -9.89 16.14 -3.90
CA SER A 252 -10.46 15.24 -2.91
C SER A 252 -11.63 14.45 -3.53
N VAL A 253 -11.53 13.13 -3.59
CA VAL A 253 -12.63 12.23 -3.95
C VAL A 253 -13.11 11.49 -2.71
N ASN A 254 -14.38 11.65 -2.36
CA ASN A 254 -15.00 10.93 -1.25
C ASN A 254 -16.09 10.00 -1.75
N LEU A 255 -15.95 8.70 -1.46
CA LEU A 255 -16.85 7.63 -1.85
C LEU A 255 -17.51 7.04 -0.60
N GLY A 256 -18.74 7.48 -0.37
CA GLY A 256 -19.52 7.23 0.85
C GLY A 256 -19.16 8.21 1.97
N ASN A 257 -20.15 8.49 2.82
CA ASN A 257 -19.98 9.36 4.00
C ASN A 257 -20.09 8.60 5.33
N ASN A 258 -20.58 7.37 5.30
CA ASN A 258 -20.66 6.49 6.46
C ASN A 258 -20.66 5.02 6.01
N MET A 259 -20.34 4.13 6.95
CA MET A 259 -20.15 2.70 6.69
C MET A 259 -21.41 1.97 6.18
N ALA A 260 -22.61 2.50 6.39
CA ALA A 260 -23.85 1.89 5.91
C ALA A 260 -24.17 2.20 4.44
N ASP A 261 -23.43 3.13 3.81
CA ASP A 261 -23.56 3.41 2.39
C ASP A 261 -23.04 2.21 1.58
N VAL A 262 -23.70 1.92 0.45
CA VAL A 262 -23.30 0.81 -0.43
C VAL A 262 -23.09 1.29 -1.86
N LEU A 263 -21.86 1.18 -2.35
CA LEU A 263 -21.44 1.64 -3.66
C LEU A 263 -21.08 0.45 -4.56
N HIS A 264 -21.82 0.29 -5.66
CA HIS A 264 -21.58 -0.76 -6.65
C HIS A 264 -21.09 -0.16 -7.97
N PHE A 265 -19.90 -0.56 -8.39
CA PHE A 265 -19.28 -0.22 -9.66
C PHE A 265 -19.21 -1.46 -10.57
N GLY A 266 -19.99 -1.48 -11.64
CA GLY A 266 -20.04 -2.55 -12.62
C GLY A 266 -18.95 -2.49 -13.71
N SER A 267 -17.99 -1.56 -13.58
CA SER A 267 -16.93 -1.32 -14.57
C SER A 267 -15.70 -0.70 -13.87
N THR A 268 -14.75 -0.19 -14.66
CA THR A 268 -13.54 0.47 -14.15
C THR A 268 -13.86 1.75 -13.40
N VAL A 269 -13.16 1.98 -12.30
CA VAL A 269 -13.16 3.25 -11.56
C VAL A 269 -11.77 3.87 -11.67
N SER A 270 -11.70 5.12 -12.13
CA SER A 270 -10.45 5.86 -12.25
C SER A 270 -10.57 7.18 -11.50
N VAL A 271 -9.66 7.43 -10.56
CA VAL A 271 -9.39 8.76 -10.03
C VAL A 271 -8.05 9.22 -10.58
N ILE A 272 -8.00 10.43 -11.13
CA ILE A 272 -6.79 11.02 -11.71
C ILE A 272 -6.54 12.37 -11.02
N GLY A 273 -5.50 12.41 -10.19
CA GLY A 273 -5.07 13.59 -9.46
C GLY A 273 -4.47 14.68 -10.35
N GLY A 274 -4.21 15.83 -9.75
CA GLY A 274 -3.63 17.01 -10.40
C GLY A 274 -2.14 17.13 -10.14
N ASN A 275 -1.65 18.36 -10.00
CA ASN A 275 -0.39 18.57 -9.29
C ASN A 275 -0.76 19.15 -7.93
N GLY A 276 -0.30 18.54 -6.84
CA GLY A 276 -0.60 19.00 -5.49
C GLY A 276 -1.08 17.86 -4.59
N THR A 277 -1.82 18.21 -3.54
CA THR A 277 -2.26 17.23 -2.54
C THR A 277 -3.55 16.56 -2.98
N ASP A 278 -3.46 15.35 -3.52
CA ASP A 278 -4.66 14.59 -3.91
C ASP A 278 -5.05 13.56 -2.85
N ALA A 279 -6.36 13.38 -2.65
CA ALA A 279 -6.91 12.50 -1.64
C ALA A 279 -8.06 11.65 -2.18
N VAL A 280 -8.04 10.35 -1.91
CA VAL A 280 -9.16 9.44 -2.15
C VAL A 280 -9.57 8.77 -0.85
N ASN A 281 -10.82 9.00 -0.43
CA ASN A 281 -11.38 8.40 0.77
C ASN A 281 -12.56 7.51 0.40
N VAL A 282 -12.51 6.24 0.80
CA VAL A 282 -13.63 5.30 0.70
C VAL A 282 -14.09 4.98 2.11
N ASN A 283 -15.25 5.50 2.51
CA ASN A 283 -15.79 5.38 3.87
C ASN A 283 -17.05 4.51 3.93
N SER A 284 -17.18 3.58 3.01
CA SER A 284 -18.40 2.81 2.74
C SER A 284 -18.08 1.41 2.22
N GLN A 285 -19.10 0.55 2.14
CA GLN A 285 -18.96 -0.70 1.40
C GLN A 285 -18.86 -0.38 -0.11
N MET A 286 -17.72 -0.68 -0.72
CA MET A 286 -17.50 -0.48 -2.15
C MET A 286 -17.21 -1.82 -2.85
N THR A 287 -18.00 -2.14 -3.87
CA THR A 287 -17.76 -3.31 -4.74
C THR A 287 -17.48 -2.85 -6.16
N ALA A 288 -16.44 -3.41 -6.78
CA ALA A 288 -16.05 -3.12 -8.16
C ALA A 288 -15.81 -4.41 -8.96
N THR A 289 -16.56 -4.63 -10.03
CA THR A 289 -16.41 -5.84 -10.86
C THR A 289 -15.23 -5.76 -11.84
N SER A 290 -14.42 -4.71 -11.75
CA SER A 290 -13.26 -4.45 -12.62
C SER A 290 -12.16 -3.74 -11.81
N THR A 291 -11.12 -3.25 -12.49
CA THR A 291 -10.00 -2.56 -11.87
C THR A 291 -10.43 -1.20 -11.30
N VAL A 292 -10.01 -0.94 -10.07
CA VAL A 292 -10.03 0.38 -9.43
C VAL A 292 -8.63 0.97 -9.53
N THR A 293 -8.51 2.18 -10.09
CA THR A 293 -7.24 2.88 -10.27
C THR A 293 -7.31 4.26 -9.67
N PHE A 294 -6.40 4.56 -8.74
CA PHE A 294 -6.13 5.89 -8.24
C PHE A 294 -4.75 6.30 -8.74
N ASP A 295 -4.70 7.20 -9.72
CA ASP A 295 -3.48 7.74 -10.33
C ASP A 295 -3.35 9.20 -9.89
N LEU A 296 -2.75 9.40 -8.72
CA LEU A 296 -2.76 10.65 -7.97
C LEU A 296 -1.66 11.62 -8.40
N LYS A 297 -0.87 11.27 -9.42
CA LYS A 297 0.12 12.17 -10.02
C LYS A 297 1.07 12.78 -8.97
N ASN A 298 1.56 13.99 -9.22
CA ASN A 298 2.60 14.59 -8.39
C ASN A 298 2.00 15.36 -7.22
N GLY A 299 2.52 15.11 -6.04
CA GLY A 299 2.36 15.87 -4.81
C GLY A 299 2.26 14.92 -3.63
N ALA A 300 1.90 15.44 -2.45
CA ALA A 300 1.73 14.60 -1.28
C ALA A 300 0.33 13.99 -1.32
N ASN A 301 0.21 12.69 -1.58
CA ASN A 301 -1.07 12.07 -1.87
C ASN A 301 -1.50 11.10 -0.77
N THR A 302 -2.81 11.01 -0.56
CA THR A 302 -3.39 10.09 0.43
C THR A 302 -4.49 9.24 -0.19
N THR A 303 -4.49 7.95 0.11
CA THR A 303 -5.62 7.06 -0.13
C THR A 303 -5.98 6.39 1.19
N THR A 304 -7.21 6.60 1.63
CA THR A 304 -7.75 5.94 2.83
C THR A 304 -8.90 5.03 2.45
N LEU A 305 -8.78 3.76 2.79
CA LEU A 305 -9.84 2.76 2.62
C LEU A 305 -10.34 2.34 4.00
N VAL A 306 -11.53 2.85 4.34
CA VAL A 306 -12.29 2.57 5.57
C VAL A 306 -13.55 1.81 5.16
N THR A 307 -13.41 0.51 4.89
CA THR A 307 -14.50 -0.30 4.35
C THR A 307 -15.04 -1.27 5.41
N ASP A 308 -16.26 -1.04 5.92
CA ASP A 308 -17.05 -2.10 6.56
C ASP A 308 -17.56 -3.03 5.46
N GLY A 309 -16.75 -4.03 5.15
CA GLY A 309 -16.98 -4.92 4.03
C GLY A 309 -16.12 -4.57 2.82
N SER A 310 -15.05 -5.34 2.67
CA SER A 310 -14.56 -5.85 1.39
C SER A 310 -14.66 -4.88 0.22
N LEU A 311 -13.60 -4.10 -0.03
CA LEU A 311 -13.32 -3.63 -1.39
C LEU A 311 -13.13 -4.83 -2.31
N THR A 312 -14.21 -5.44 -2.82
CA THR A 312 -14.12 -6.50 -3.83
C THR A 312 -13.79 -5.84 -5.15
N GLY A 313 -12.51 -5.63 -5.44
CA GLY A 313 -12.02 -5.29 -6.77
C GLY A 313 -11.49 -6.53 -7.49
N THR A 314 -11.50 -6.53 -8.83
CA THR A 314 -10.64 -7.48 -9.57
C THR A 314 -9.18 -7.12 -9.41
N SER A 315 -8.85 -5.82 -9.38
CA SER A 315 -7.52 -5.32 -9.03
C SER A 315 -7.66 -3.93 -8.40
N LEU A 316 -6.77 -3.63 -7.45
CA LEU A 316 -6.60 -2.29 -6.90
C LEU A 316 -5.23 -1.77 -7.33
N VAL A 317 -5.21 -0.60 -7.97
CA VAL A 317 -3.99 0.06 -8.41
C VAL A 317 -3.96 1.47 -7.82
N VAL A 318 -2.97 1.77 -7.00
CA VAL A 318 -2.74 3.10 -6.44
C VAL A 318 -1.36 3.56 -6.88
N LYS A 319 -1.29 4.73 -7.50
CA LYS A 319 -0.07 5.34 -8.03
C LYS A 319 0.06 6.75 -7.50
N GLY A 320 1.17 7.00 -6.85
CA GLY A 320 1.65 8.32 -6.53
C GLY A 320 2.59 8.89 -7.58
N GLY A 321 3.26 9.97 -7.22
CA GLY A 321 4.20 10.70 -8.05
C GLY A 321 5.27 11.34 -7.18
N THR A 322 5.75 12.55 -7.48
CA THR A 322 6.69 13.21 -6.56
C THR A 322 5.98 13.65 -5.28
N GLY A 323 6.55 13.44 -4.10
CA GLY A 323 5.93 13.76 -2.82
C GLY A 323 5.75 12.50 -1.97
N ASP A 324 5.26 12.70 -0.75
CA ASP A 324 4.92 11.61 0.16
C ASP A 324 3.61 10.96 -0.31
N ASP A 325 3.60 9.65 -0.54
CA ASP A 325 2.41 8.93 -1.01
C ASP A 325 1.98 7.89 0.03
N ASP A 326 0.78 8.05 0.57
CA ASP A 326 0.26 7.19 1.63
C ASP A 326 -0.98 6.41 1.17
N LEU A 327 -0.96 5.09 1.40
CA LEU A 327 -2.12 4.20 1.30
C LEU A 327 -2.37 3.53 2.64
N ALA A 328 -3.45 3.94 3.30
CA ALA A 328 -3.89 3.37 4.57
C ALA A 328 -5.17 2.55 4.39
N LEU A 329 -5.11 1.28 4.74
CA LEU A 329 -6.26 0.40 4.94
C LEU A 329 -6.48 0.32 6.44
N GLN A 330 -7.58 0.90 6.89
CA GLN A 330 -7.85 1.09 8.32
C GLN A 330 -9.13 0.36 8.74
N ASP A 331 -9.29 0.25 10.05
CA ASP A 331 -10.38 -0.42 10.77
C ASP A 331 -10.37 -1.95 10.77
N SER A 332 -11.07 -2.52 11.76
CA SER A 332 -11.14 -3.95 12.05
C SER A 332 -12.07 -4.73 11.09
N HIS A 333 -11.86 -4.62 9.78
CA HIS A 333 -12.64 -5.35 8.74
C HIS A 333 -11.73 -6.08 7.76
N ASP A 334 -12.28 -6.84 6.80
CA ASP A 334 -11.49 -7.59 5.83
C ASP A 334 -11.28 -6.81 4.52
N LEU A 335 -10.06 -6.83 3.99
CA LEU A 335 -9.76 -6.45 2.61
C LEU A 335 -9.79 -7.71 1.72
N LEU A 336 -10.57 -7.69 0.64
CA LEU A 336 -10.62 -8.78 -0.35
C LEU A 336 -10.38 -8.26 -1.76
N VAL A 337 -9.18 -8.47 -2.30
CA VAL A 337 -8.88 -8.19 -3.72
C VAL A 337 -8.79 -9.50 -4.48
N THR A 338 -9.66 -9.69 -5.47
CA THR A 338 -9.76 -10.96 -6.21
C THR A 338 -8.69 -11.14 -7.31
N GLY A 339 -7.85 -10.13 -7.51
CA GLY A 339 -6.66 -10.19 -8.37
C GLY A 339 -5.50 -9.45 -7.73
N GLN A 340 -4.88 -8.51 -8.44
CA GLN A 340 -3.65 -7.86 -7.96
C GLN A 340 -3.94 -6.61 -7.12
N LEU A 341 -3.23 -6.47 -6.00
CA LEU A 341 -3.01 -5.18 -5.34
C LEU A 341 -1.67 -4.62 -5.79
N ASN A 342 -1.68 -3.43 -6.37
CA ASN A 342 -0.49 -2.71 -6.80
C ASN A 342 -0.49 -1.32 -6.17
N PHE A 343 0.52 -1.07 -5.35
CA PHE A 343 0.86 0.26 -4.86
C PHE A 343 2.16 0.68 -5.54
N SER A 344 2.20 1.89 -6.08
CA SER A 344 3.40 2.48 -6.67
C SER A 344 3.52 3.91 -6.16
N ALA A 345 4.23 4.08 -5.04
CA ALA A 345 4.65 5.39 -4.58
C ALA A 345 5.64 6.02 -5.56
N GLY A 346 5.82 7.34 -5.47
CA GLY A 346 6.95 8.00 -6.11
C GLY A 346 7.93 8.61 -5.11
N ASN A 347 8.37 9.84 -5.36
CA ASN A 347 9.54 10.40 -4.69
C ASN A 347 9.17 11.09 -3.37
N GLY A 348 9.25 10.39 -2.24
CA GLY A 348 9.04 10.95 -0.92
C GLY A 348 9.13 9.87 0.15
N THR A 349 8.74 10.22 1.37
CA THR A 349 8.45 9.22 2.40
C THR A 349 7.08 8.64 2.11
N SER A 350 7.02 7.36 1.79
CA SER A 350 5.77 6.74 1.34
C SER A 350 5.38 5.57 2.21
N THR A 351 4.11 5.51 2.60
CA THR A 351 3.61 4.48 3.49
C THR A 351 2.50 3.65 2.84
N PHE A 352 2.60 2.35 2.99
CA PHE A 352 1.49 1.42 2.82
C PHE A 352 1.23 0.78 4.18
N ILE A 353 0.05 0.99 4.74
CA ILE A 353 -0.35 0.41 6.03
C ILE A 353 -1.64 -0.38 5.82
N ALA A 354 -1.60 -1.66 6.18
CA ALA A 354 -2.75 -2.55 6.19
C ALA A 354 -3.04 -3.04 7.61
N ASP A 355 -3.79 -2.23 8.36
CA ASP A 355 -4.20 -2.50 9.74
C ASP A 355 -5.68 -2.92 9.77
N VAL A 356 -5.96 -3.99 9.02
CA VAL A 356 -7.28 -4.59 8.82
C VAL A 356 -7.37 -5.95 9.51
N ASN A 357 -8.56 -6.53 9.72
CA ASN A 357 -8.68 -7.88 10.29
C ASN A 357 -7.92 -8.88 9.42
N SER A 358 -8.34 -9.09 8.19
CA SER A 358 -7.60 -9.95 7.26
C SER A 358 -7.41 -9.26 5.92
N THR A 359 -6.22 -9.42 5.35
CA THR A 359 -5.96 -9.07 3.96
C THR A 359 -5.98 -10.35 3.14
N LEU A 360 -6.98 -10.52 2.29
CA LEU A 360 -7.09 -11.64 1.36
C LEU A 360 -6.91 -11.15 -0.08
N LEU A 361 -5.81 -11.58 -0.70
CA LEU A 361 -5.49 -11.28 -2.09
C LEU A 361 -5.49 -12.59 -2.89
N ALA A 362 -6.43 -12.75 -3.82
CA ALA A 362 -6.47 -13.94 -4.67
C ALA A 362 -5.42 -13.90 -5.80
N GLY A 363 -4.87 -12.72 -6.10
CA GLY A 363 -3.72 -12.55 -6.99
C GLY A 363 -2.43 -12.21 -6.23
N SER A 364 -1.57 -11.45 -6.90
CA SER A 364 -0.26 -11.03 -6.36
C SER A 364 -0.35 -9.71 -5.58
N LEU A 365 0.61 -9.51 -4.68
CA LEU A 365 0.88 -8.25 -4.00
C LEU A 365 2.11 -7.59 -4.62
N VAL A 366 2.01 -6.34 -5.04
CA VAL A 366 3.15 -5.58 -5.57
C VAL A 366 3.17 -4.19 -4.92
N LEU A 367 4.18 -3.92 -4.11
CA LEU A 367 4.39 -2.60 -3.50
C LEU A 367 5.72 -2.04 -4.03
N ASN A 368 5.63 -0.92 -4.72
CA ASN A 368 6.77 -0.19 -5.26
C ASN A 368 6.89 1.13 -4.51
N GLY A 369 7.98 1.27 -3.78
CA GLY A 369 8.47 2.52 -3.25
C GLY A 369 9.18 3.34 -4.33
N GLY A 370 9.61 4.54 -3.97
CA GLY A 370 10.31 5.42 -4.90
C GLY A 370 11.67 5.87 -4.37
N THR A 371 11.84 7.16 -4.16
CA THR A 371 13.06 7.69 -3.50
C THR A 371 12.65 8.27 -2.17
N GLY A 372 13.40 8.03 -1.10
CA GLY A 372 12.97 8.43 0.24
C GLY A 372 12.68 7.20 1.09
N ILE A 373 12.07 7.36 2.26
CA ILE A 373 11.81 6.24 3.17
C ILE A 373 10.53 5.54 2.74
N ASP A 374 10.61 4.25 2.43
CA ASP A 374 9.45 3.44 2.07
C ASP A 374 9.08 2.48 3.20
N ILE A 375 7.84 2.57 3.70
CA ILE A 375 7.31 1.72 4.78
C ILE A 375 6.13 0.91 4.26
N PHE A 376 6.25 -0.41 4.30
CA PHE A 376 5.19 -1.35 3.94
C PHE A 376 4.85 -2.21 5.15
N SER A 377 3.71 -1.95 5.78
CA SER A 377 3.28 -2.62 7.00
C SER A 377 1.96 -3.35 6.81
N PHE A 378 1.92 -4.60 7.25
CA PHE A 378 0.71 -5.37 7.48
C PHE A 378 0.69 -5.70 8.97
N GLY A 379 -0.18 -5.04 9.74
CA GLY A 379 -0.28 -5.19 11.20
C GLY A 379 -1.55 -5.88 11.69
N GLY A 380 -2.39 -6.34 10.77
CA GLY A 380 -3.70 -6.95 11.00
C GLY A 380 -3.73 -8.30 11.73
N THR A 381 -4.84 -9.03 11.59
CA THR A 381 -4.93 -10.43 12.08
C THR A 381 -4.16 -11.38 11.18
N SER A 382 -4.30 -11.28 9.85
CA SER A 382 -3.55 -12.13 8.91
C SER A 382 -3.33 -11.48 7.54
N LEU A 383 -2.21 -11.82 6.91
CA LEU A 383 -1.93 -11.54 5.50
C LEU A 383 -2.04 -12.84 4.69
N ASN A 384 -2.97 -12.92 3.75
CA ASN A 384 -3.21 -14.08 2.89
C ASN A 384 -3.12 -13.70 1.42
N VAL A 385 -1.97 -13.93 0.81
CA VAL A 385 -1.72 -13.70 -0.63
C VAL A 385 -1.67 -15.03 -1.34
N MET A 386 -2.56 -15.28 -2.30
CA MET A 386 -2.56 -16.53 -3.07
C MET A 386 -1.45 -16.55 -4.14
N GLY A 387 -1.09 -15.38 -4.67
CA GLY A 387 0.02 -15.19 -5.59
C GLY A 387 1.37 -14.93 -4.90
N SER A 388 2.30 -14.35 -5.66
CA SER A 388 3.58 -13.87 -5.14
C SER A 388 3.46 -12.47 -4.53
N SER A 389 4.39 -12.14 -3.63
CA SER A 389 4.53 -10.80 -3.06
C SER A 389 5.86 -10.18 -3.49
N THR A 390 5.81 -8.97 -4.03
CA THR A 390 6.98 -8.19 -4.44
C THR A 390 7.00 -6.85 -3.71
N PHE A 391 8.11 -6.55 -3.07
CA PHE A 391 8.38 -5.27 -2.42
C PHE A 391 9.63 -4.66 -3.07
N ASN A 392 9.48 -3.50 -3.70
CA ASN A 392 10.58 -2.74 -4.28
C ASN A 392 10.75 -1.47 -3.47
N MET A 393 11.66 -1.46 -2.50
CA MET A 393 11.74 -0.45 -1.44
C MET A 393 12.52 0.82 -1.82
N GLY A 394 12.69 1.10 -3.11
CA GLY A 394 13.23 2.39 -3.52
C GLY A 394 14.68 2.71 -3.09
N ALA A 395 15.14 3.93 -3.39
CA ALA A 395 16.50 4.44 -3.11
C ALA A 395 16.67 5.04 -1.68
N GLY A 396 15.91 4.54 -0.72
CA GLY A 396 15.76 5.08 0.63
C GLY A 396 16.82 4.69 1.64
N ALA A 397 17.06 5.55 2.63
CA ALA A 397 18.04 5.30 3.68
C ALA A 397 17.56 4.37 4.80
N ASN A 398 16.24 4.21 4.99
CA ASN A 398 15.65 3.45 6.12
C ASN A 398 14.31 2.82 5.71
N ASN A 399 14.34 1.85 4.81
CA ASN A 399 13.14 1.22 4.32
C ASN A 399 12.71 0.05 5.23
N ASN A 400 11.40 -0.20 5.32
CA ASN A 400 10.88 -1.29 6.15
C ASN A 400 9.73 -2.07 5.47
N VAL A 401 9.83 -3.40 5.43
CA VAL A 401 8.73 -4.32 5.13
C VAL A 401 8.40 -5.10 6.40
N GLN A 402 7.27 -4.81 7.00
CA GLN A 402 6.75 -5.55 8.14
C GLN A 402 5.54 -6.39 7.70
N LEU A 403 5.72 -7.71 7.71
CA LEU A 403 4.65 -8.68 7.46
C LEU A 403 4.28 -9.31 8.79
N ALA A 404 3.43 -8.61 9.55
CA ALA A 404 3.00 -9.02 10.87
C ALA A 404 1.54 -9.51 10.89
N GLY A 405 1.20 -10.34 11.87
CA GLY A 405 -0.14 -10.86 12.04
C GLY A 405 -0.35 -11.49 13.42
N THR A 406 -1.51 -11.25 14.03
CA THR A 406 -1.87 -11.93 15.29
C THR A 406 -2.33 -13.38 15.09
N ALA A 407 -2.54 -13.81 13.84
CA ALA A 407 -2.85 -15.17 13.41
C ALA A 407 -1.93 -15.59 12.24
N SER A 408 -2.17 -16.79 11.68
CA SER A 408 -1.34 -17.33 10.60
C SER A 408 -1.39 -16.45 9.34
N SER A 409 -0.22 -16.18 8.77
CA SER A 409 -0.04 -15.47 7.50
C SER A 409 0.50 -16.41 6.41
N PHE A 410 0.13 -16.14 5.17
CA PHE A 410 0.34 -17.01 4.02
C PHE A 410 0.67 -16.24 2.74
N ILE A 411 1.71 -16.69 2.03
CA ILE A 411 2.04 -16.29 0.65
C ILE A 411 2.12 -17.57 -0.21
N GLY A 412 1.23 -17.70 -1.18
CA GLY A 412 1.11 -18.87 -2.06
C GLY A 412 2.19 -18.93 -3.14
N GLY A 413 2.79 -17.80 -3.47
CA GLY A 413 3.94 -17.68 -4.37
C GLY A 413 5.27 -17.45 -3.63
N SER A 414 6.18 -16.75 -4.30
CA SER A 414 7.47 -16.33 -3.74
C SER A 414 7.36 -14.95 -3.08
N LEU A 415 8.25 -14.68 -2.12
CA LEU A 415 8.52 -13.35 -1.59
C LEU A 415 9.77 -12.79 -2.29
N LEU A 416 9.63 -11.64 -2.96
CA LEU A 416 10.73 -10.89 -3.56
C LEU A 416 10.84 -9.53 -2.86
N VAL A 417 12.03 -9.21 -2.36
CA VAL A 417 12.32 -7.88 -1.79
C VAL A 417 13.55 -7.30 -2.47
N ASN A 418 13.37 -6.19 -3.17
CA ASN A 418 14.46 -5.41 -3.75
C ASN A 418 14.58 -4.11 -2.96
N GLY A 419 15.72 -3.94 -2.30
CA GLY A 419 16.13 -2.72 -1.64
C GLY A 419 17.22 -2.00 -2.44
N SER A 420 17.88 -1.05 -1.79
CA SER A 420 18.93 -0.23 -2.39
C SER A 420 20.06 0.00 -1.40
N ASP A 421 20.91 1.00 -1.62
CA ASP A 421 21.88 1.35 -0.59
C ASP A 421 21.18 2.06 0.58
N GLY A 422 21.40 1.62 1.81
CA GLY A 422 20.74 2.17 3.00
C GLY A 422 20.54 1.15 4.10
N THR A 423 19.56 1.40 4.96
CA THR A 423 19.04 0.42 5.93
C THR A 423 17.76 -0.18 5.38
N ASP A 424 17.77 -1.47 5.04
CA ASP A 424 16.59 -2.18 4.55
C ASP A 424 16.20 -3.27 5.56
N GLN A 425 15.00 -3.18 6.13
CA GLN A 425 14.47 -4.16 7.09
C GLN A 425 13.30 -4.94 6.52
N ILE A 426 13.31 -6.26 6.74
CA ILE A 426 12.23 -7.18 6.41
C ILE A 426 11.92 -7.99 7.67
N VAL A 427 10.68 -7.92 8.15
CA VAL A 427 10.22 -8.66 9.33
C VAL A 427 9.06 -9.57 8.95
N LEU A 428 9.18 -10.85 9.26
CA LEU A 428 8.10 -11.83 9.22
C LEU A 428 7.72 -12.14 10.67
N ASP A 429 6.54 -11.71 11.11
CA ASP A 429 6.12 -11.83 12.51
C ASP A 429 4.68 -12.33 12.61
N SER A 430 4.48 -13.64 12.73
CA SER A 430 3.17 -14.23 12.94
C SER A 430 3.29 -15.55 13.72
N PRO A 431 2.25 -16.00 14.43
CA PRO A 431 2.24 -17.33 15.07
C PRO A 431 2.56 -18.47 14.09
N GLN A 432 2.19 -18.31 12.82
CA GLN A 432 2.69 -19.13 11.73
C GLN A 432 2.85 -18.27 10.49
N PHE A 433 4.00 -18.35 9.83
CA PHE A 433 4.25 -17.67 8.56
C PHE A 433 4.61 -18.69 7.48
N THR A 434 3.79 -18.78 6.44
CA THR A 434 3.95 -19.77 5.35
C THR A 434 4.21 -19.08 4.03
N ILE A 435 5.31 -19.42 3.36
CA ILE A 435 5.63 -19.01 1.99
C ILE A 435 5.81 -20.29 1.18
N LEU A 436 4.95 -20.56 0.20
CA LEU A 436 5.06 -21.79 -0.59
C LEU A 436 6.21 -21.74 -1.61
N GLY A 437 6.56 -20.54 -2.09
CA GLY A 437 7.70 -20.29 -2.96
C GLY A 437 9.01 -20.02 -2.20
N SER A 438 9.92 -19.29 -2.85
CA SER A 438 11.21 -18.89 -2.28
C SER A 438 11.14 -17.48 -1.69
N ILE A 439 12.06 -17.18 -0.77
CA ILE A 439 12.42 -15.81 -0.39
C ILE A 439 13.63 -15.40 -1.24
N ASN A 440 13.55 -14.25 -1.91
CA ASN A 440 14.66 -13.67 -2.66
C ASN A 440 14.82 -12.21 -2.26
N THR A 441 15.99 -11.83 -1.76
CA THR A 441 16.32 -10.45 -1.40
C THR A 441 17.51 -9.93 -2.21
N LYS A 442 17.48 -8.62 -2.50
CA LYS A 442 18.60 -7.86 -3.09
C LYS A 442 18.62 -6.47 -2.47
N LEU A 443 19.47 -6.24 -1.47
CA LEU A 443 19.36 -5.11 -0.52
C LEU A 443 20.54 -4.12 -0.55
N GLY A 444 21.31 -4.05 -1.64
CA GLY A 444 22.37 -3.03 -1.81
C GLY A 444 23.40 -2.97 -0.66
N ASN A 445 24.15 -1.87 -0.57
CA ASN A 445 25.11 -1.63 0.52
C ASN A 445 24.42 -1.01 1.75
N GLY A 446 24.93 -1.24 2.95
CA GLY A 446 24.44 -0.63 4.18
C GLY A 446 23.99 -1.67 5.20
N THR A 447 22.90 -1.42 5.93
CA THR A 447 22.40 -2.32 6.98
C THR A 447 21.17 -3.07 6.50
N ASN A 448 21.30 -4.34 6.20
CA ASN A 448 20.21 -5.13 5.64
C ASN A 448 19.80 -6.23 6.59
N VAL A 449 18.52 -6.33 6.91
CA VAL A 449 18.04 -7.25 7.92
C VAL A 449 16.81 -8.00 7.41
N LEU A 450 16.88 -9.33 7.41
CA LEU A 450 15.71 -10.20 7.33
C LEU A 450 15.55 -10.95 8.64
N LEU A 451 14.47 -10.66 9.35
CA LEU A 451 14.07 -11.26 10.61
C LEU A 451 12.84 -12.13 10.39
N ALA A 452 12.98 -13.42 10.67
CA ALA A 452 11.85 -14.32 10.83
C ALA A 452 11.67 -14.57 12.34
N GLU A 453 10.84 -13.73 12.95
CA GLU A 453 10.59 -13.68 14.39
C GLU A 453 9.22 -14.30 14.69
N GLY A 454 9.08 -14.86 15.89
CA GLY A 454 7.80 -15.39 16.36
C GLY A 454 7.63 -16.90 16.17
N GLY A 455 6.46 -17.32 15.70
CA GLY A 455 5.98 -18.69 15.81
C GLY A 455 6.63 -19.69 14.85
N SER A 456 5.88 -20.40 14.03
CA SER A 456 6.43 -21.40 13.10
C SER A 456 6.60 -20.81 11.69
N VAL A 457 7.77 -20.99 11.07
CA VAL A 457 8.09 -20.47 9.74
C VAL A 457 8.25 -21.61 8.75
N TYR A 458 7.50 -21.58 7.66
CA TYR A 458 7.57 -22.55 6.57
C TYR A 458 7.88 -21.86 5.25
N ILE A 459 8.95 -22.30 4.58
CA ILE A 459 9.37 -21.85 3.25
C ILE A 459 9.47 -23.07 2.34
N GLY A 460 8.54 -23.18 1.38
CA GLY A 460 8.46 -24.30 0.45
C GLY A 460 9.58 -24.30 -0.61
N GLY A 461 10.14 -23.13 -0.89
CA GLY A 461 11.31 -22.91 -1.74
C GLY A 461 12.61 -22.77 -0.96
N GLY A 462 13.53 -21.96 -1.48
CA GLY A 462 14.81 -21.63 -0.86
C GLY A 462 14.83 -20.20 -0.34
N VAL A 463 15.91 -19.84 0.34
CA VAL A 463 16.19 -18.47 0.77
C VAL A 463 17.43 -17.98 0.05
N ASN A 464 17.29 -16.99 -0.83
CA ASN A 464 18.41 -16.33 -1.48
C ASN A 464 18.52 -14.91 -0.92
N PHE A 465 19.47 -14.71 -0.01
CA PHE A 465 19.76 -13.41 0.56
C PHE A 465 20.98 -12.80 -0.14
N SER A 466 20.81 -11.62 -0.73
CA SER A 466 21.91 -10.87 -1.36
C SER A 466 22.03 -9.48 -0.75
N GLY A 467 23.05 -9.32 0.09
CA GLY A 467 23.51 -8.05 0.66
C GLY A 467 24.72 -7.50 -0.09
N GLY A 468 25.07 -6.25 0.21
CA GLY A 468 26.22 -5.53 -0.32
C GLY A 468 27.33 -5.41 0.71
N SER A 469 28.10 -4.31 0.68
CA SER A 469 29.02 -4.01 1.79
C SER A 469 28.24 -3.36 2.93
N GLY A 470 28.61 -3.61 4.19
CA GLY A 470 27.94 -3.06 5.36
C GLY A 470 27.57 -4.15 6.37
N SER A 471 26.43 -4.04 7.05
CA SER A 471 25.96 -5.05 7.99
C SER A 471 24.76 -5.81 7.46
N ASP A 472 24.93 -7.09 7.15
CA ASP A 472 23.89 -7.92 6.57
C ASP A 472 23.47 -9.01 7.56
N VAL A 473 22.17 -9.16 7.81
CA VAL A 473 21.64 -10.09 8.81
C VAL A 473 20.49 -10.91 8.23
N LEU A 474 20.63 -12.24 8.28
CA LEU A 474 19.56 -13.20 8.04
C LEU A 474 19.35 -14.01 9.32
N GLN A 475 18.23 -13.79 10.00
CA GLN A 475 17.94 -14.39 11.29
C GLN A 475 16.59 -15.10 11.31
N ALA A 476 16.57 -16.30 11.89
CA ALA A 476 15.36 -17.04 12.22
C ALA A 476 15.46 -17.58 13.65
N GLN A 477 14.64 -17.01 14.54
CA GLN A 477 14.48 -17.41 15.94
C GLN A 477 13.02 -17.79 16.16
N SER A 478 12.65 -18.94 15.62
CA SER A 478 11.27 -19.42 15.54
C SER A 478 11.07 -20.69 16.37
N THR A 479 9.84 -20.96 16.79
CA THR A 479 9.49 -22.25 17.41
C THR A 479 9.77 -23.44 16.47
N SER A 480 9.58 -23.23 15.17
CA SER A 480 9.94 -24.20 14.14
C SER A 480 10.35 -23.50 12.86
N LEU A 481 11.45 -23.95 12.24
CA LEU A 481 11.91 -23.46 10.94
C LEU A 481 11.93 -24.60 9.93
N ILE A 482 11.19 -24.44 8.83
CA ILE A 482 11.24 -25.36 7.69
C ILE A 482 11.63 -24.59 6.42
N ILE A 483 12.73 -24.98 5.78
CA ILE A 483 13.15 -24.49 4.46
C ILE A 483 13.41 -25.69 3.57
N ASN A 484 12.53 -25.95 2.60
CA ASN A 484 12.58 -27.19 1.81
C ASN A 484 13.72 -27.23 0.77
N LYS A 485 14.26 -26.08 0.38
CA LYS A 485 15.40 -25.96 -0.57
C LYS A 485 16.58 -25.24 0.10
N SER A 486 17.56 -24.85 -0.71
CA SER A 486 18.79 -24.26 -0.20
C SER A 486 18.59 -22.86 0.36
N THR A 487 19.35 -22.57 1.42
CA THR A 487 19.68 -21.20 1.84
C THR A 487 20.99 -20.80 1.19
N VAL A 488 21.02 -19.65 0.53
CA VAL A 488 22.22 -19.01 -0.01
C VAL A 488 22.26 -17.59 0.53
N PHE A 489 23.30 -17.30 1.32
CA PHE A 489 23.56 -16.00 1.92
C PHE A 489 24.82 -15.42 1.29
N ASN A 490 24.65 -14.40 0.46
CA ASN A 490 25.73 -13.73 -0.28
C ASN A 490 25.83 -12.29 0.16
N THR A 491 26.94 -11.92 0.77
CA THR A 491 27.18 -10.57 1.29
C THR A 491 28.56 -10.06 0.86
N GLY A 492 28.81 -8.78 1.11
CA GLY A 492 30.04 -8.08 0.77
C GLY A 492 30.94 -7.84 1.99
N ALA A 493 31.76 -6.80 1.92
CA ALA A 493 32.63 -6.46 3.04
C ALA A 493 31.83 -5.84 4.20
N GLY A 494 32.08 -6.26 5.44
CA GLY A 494 31.51 -5.67 6.64
C GLY A 494 31.09 -6.71 7.68
N GLY A 495 29.96 -6.48 8.35
CA GLY A 495 29.48 -7.29 9.47
C GLY A 495 28.34 -8.21 9.09
N ASN A 496 28.59 -9.49 8.81
CA ASN A 496 27.58 -10.36 8.21
C ASN A 496 27.16 -11.50 9.12
N THR A 497 25.86 -11.64 9.37
CA THR A 497 25.29 -12.61 10.31
C THR A 497 24.25 -13.52 9.65
N LEU A 498 24.51 -14.82 9.63
CA LEU A 498 23.47 -15.83 9.40
C LEU A 498 23.18 -16.55 10.71
N TYR A 499 21.93 -16.52 11.14
CA TYR A 499 21.51 -17.01 12.45
C TYR A 499 20.25 -17.85 12.38
N TYR A 500 20.39 -19.18 12.29
CA TYR A 500 19.26 -20.11 12.39
C TYR A 500 19.27 -20.81 13.74
N ARG A 501 18.51 -20.27 14.70
CA ARG A 501 18.36 -20.83 16.05
C ARG A 501 16.88 -21.10 16.38
N PRO A 502 16.19 -21.95 15.62
CA PRO A 502 14.85 -22.35 16.02
C PRO A 502 14.90 -23.35 17.19
N ASP A 503 13.77 -23.54 17.88
CA ASP A 503 13.67 -24.64 18.86
C ASP A 503 13.75 -26.01 18.18
N SER A 504 13.26 -26.10 16.93
CA SER A 504 13.31 -27.29 16.10
C SER A 504 13.24 -26.92 14.62
N GLY A 505 13.72 -27.76 13.71
CA GLY A 505 13.54 -27.44 12.29
C GLY A 505 14.21 -28.36 11.31
N THR A 506 13.90 -28.17 10.03
CA THR A 506 14.60 -28.80 8.92
C THR A 506 14.84 -27.79 7.81
N VAL A 507 16.10 -27.57 7.46
CA VAL A 507 16.50 -26.71 6.34
C VAL A 507 17.23 -27.53 5.28
N GLY A 508 17.18 -27.10 4.03
CA GLY A 508 17.99 -27.68 2.95
C GLY A 508 19.47 -27.32 3.09
N PRO A 509 20.27 -27.51 2.01
CA PRO A 509 21.68 -27.10 2.00
C PRO A 509 21.86 -25.63 2.36
N VAL A 510 22.92 -25.29 3.09
CA VAL A 510 23.23 -23.91 3.51
C VAL A 510 24.56 -23.48 2.89
N THR A 511 24.55 -22.36 2.17
CA THR A 511 25.76 -21.69 1.67
C THR A 511 25.84 -20.30 2.28
N TYR A 512 26.95 -20.01 2.94
CA TYR A 512 27.29 -18.71 3.52
C TYR A 512 28.53 -18.15 2.83
N ASN A 513 28.41 -16.95 2.26
CA ASN A 513 29.50 -16.20 1.66
C ASN A 513 29.55 -14.83 2.32
N GLY A 514 30.30 -14.72 3.42
CA GLY A 514 30.34 -13.55 4.28
C GLY A 514 31.09 -12.38 3.68
N GLY A 515 32.15 -12.61 2.91
CA GLY A 515 33.06 -11.54 2.47
C GLY A 515 34.08 -11.22 3.56
N SER A 516 34.71 -10.04 3.51
CA SER A 516 35.70 -9.62 4.51
C SER A 516 35.07 -8.82 5.65
N GLY A 517 35.54 -8.94 6.89
CA GLY A 517 35.11 -8.09 8.01
C GLY A 517 34.83 -8.89 9.29
N THR A 518 33.68 -8.64 9.94
CA THR A 518 33.29 -9.33 11.18
C THR A 518 32.08 -10.20 10.94
N ASP A 519 32.30 -11.50 10.83
CA ASP A 519 31.27 -12.43 10.38
C ASP A 519 30.77 -13.33 11.52
N THR A 520 29.48 -13.67 11.48
CA THR A 520 28.86 -14.66 12.37
C THR A 520 28.02 -15.64 11.57
N PHE A 521 28.24 -16.93 11.82
CA PHE A 521 27.43 -18.01 11.28
C PHE A 521 26.97 -18.90 12.43
N ALA A 522 25.67 -19.17 12.55
CA ALA A 522 25.19 -20.11 13.55
C ALA A 522 24.06 -20.99 13.03
N LEU A 523 24.16 -22.28 13.37
CA LEU A 523 23.12 -23.27 13.20
C LEU A 523 22.78 -23.91 14.55
N GLY A 524 21.47 -23.98 14.83
CA GLY A 524 20.85 -24.60 16.00
C GLY A 524 21.03 -23.81 17.29
N ASN A 525 20.38 -24.26 18.37
CA ASN A 525 20.29 -23.53 19.64
C ASN A 525 21.30 -24.08 20.68
N VAL A 526 21.76 -23.22 21.60
CA VAL A 526 22.80 -23.51 22.61
C VAL A 526 22.19 -24.02 23.92
N ASP A 527 20.86 -24.11 24.02
CA ASP A 527 20.21 -24.53 25.26
C ASP A 527 20.35 -26.05 25.39
N GLY A 528 21.41 -26.51 26.05
CA GLY A 528 21.78 -27.93 26.33
C GLY A 528 20.79 -28.73 27.18
N THR A 529 19.51 -28.39 27.07
CA THR A 529 18.34 -29.10 27.57
C THR A 529 17.35 -29.44 26.45
N SER A 530 17.60 -28.99 25.21
CA SER A 530 16.73 -29.24 24.08
C SER A 530 16.71 -30.72 23.71
N THR A 531 15.51 -31.24 23.45
CA THR A 531 15.32 -32.60 22.88
C THR A 531 15.15 -32.56 21.36
N THR A 532 15.15 -31.37 20.79
CA THR A 532 14.86 -31.10 19.38
C THR A 532 15.98 -30.29 18.77
N ARG A 533 16.42 -30.70 17.58
CA ARG A 533 17.59 -30.14 16.90
C ARG A 533 17.24 -29.50 15.57
N LEU A 534 18.10 -28.61 15.09
CA LEU A 534 18.05 -28.18 13.70
C LEU A 534 18.64 -29.27 12.80
N SER A 535 17.86 -29.80 11.86
CA SER A 535 18.35 -30.72 10.84
C SER A 535 18.66 -29.99 9.54
N VAL A 536 19.89 -30.12 9.05
CA VAL A 536 20.30 -29.64 7.73
C VAL A 536 20.32 -30.83 6.76
N ASN A 537 19.34 -30.89 5.87
CA ASN A 537 19.20 -31.93 4.87
C ASN A 537 20.01 -31.60 3.60
N GLY A 538 21.33 -31.48 3.78
CA GLY A 538 22.21 -31.07 2.70
C GLY A 538 23.61 -30.75 3.19
N ALA A 539 24.45 -30.27 2.27
CA ALA A 539 25.76 -29.75 2.61
C ALA A 539 25.67 -28.40 3.31
N VAL A 540 26.64 -28.11 4.17
CA VAL A 540 26.89 -26.76 4.70
C VAL A 540 28.21 -26.29 4.10
N THR A 541 28.21 -25.12 3.47
CA THR A 541 29.40 -24.49 2.92
C THR A 541 29.51 -23.08 3.45
N THR A 542 30.59 -22.76 4.15
CA THR A 542 30.87 -21.42 4.68
C THR A 542 32.17 -20.91 4.08
N ASN A 543 32.15 -19.69 3.54
CA ASN A 543 33.30 -18.98 3.02
C ASN A 543 33.39 -17.62 3.71
N PHE A 544 34.37 -17.49 4.60
CA PHE A 544 34.76 -16.24 5.24
C PHE A 544 35.93 -15.63 4.47
N GLY A 545 35.91 -14.32 4.27
CA GLY A 545 37.02 -13.57 3.69
C GLY A 545 38.08 -13.24 4.75
N ALA A 546 38.83 -12.17 4.50
CA ALA A 546 39.74 -11.60 5.51
C ALA A 546 38.95 -10.94 6.64
N GLY A 547 39.43 -11.02 7.87
CA GLY A 547 38.77 -10.47 9.06
C GLY A 547 38.51 -11.52 10.13
N THR A 548 37.73 -11.14 11.13
CA THR A 548 37.37 -12.00 12.26
C THR A 548 36.05 -12.72 11.99
N PHE A 549 35.93 -13.99 12.37
CA PHE A 549 34.62 -14.65 12.34
C PHE A 549 34.34 -15.49 13.58
N THR A 550 33.06 -15.76 13.83
CA THR A 550 32.63 -16.80 14.77
C THR A 550 31.60 -17.72 14.13
N SER A 551 31.84 -19.03 14.19
CA SER A 551 30.95 -20.06 13.69
C SER A 551 30.43 -20.96 14.80
N TYR A 552 29.12 -21.18 14.84
CA TYR A 552 28.46 -22.06 15.80
C TYR A 552 27.73 -23.20 15.09
N TYR A 553 27.98 -24.42 15.55
CA TYR A 553 27.16 -25.59 15.28
C TYR A 553 26.72 -26.15 16.62
N THR A 554 25.52 -25.80 17.07
CA THR A 554 25.01 -26.18 18.39
C THR A 554 23.68 -26.89 18.24
N ASP A 555 23.54 -28.07 18.84
CA ASP A 555 22.36 -28.95 18.68
C ASP A 555 21.88 -29.05 17.23
N THR A 556 22.81 -29.40 16.34
CA THR A 556 22.59 -29.46 14.90
C THR A 556 22.87 -30.87 14.37
N LEU A 557 22.03 -31.34 13.45
CA LEU A 557 22.25 -32.55 12.67
C LEU A 557 22.48 -32.20 11.20
N VAL A 558 23.71 -32.40 10.71
CA VAL A 558 24.04 -32.17 9.30
C VAL A 558 24.14 -33.49 8.55
N HIS A 559 23.34 -33.63 7.49
CA HIS A 559 23.33 -34.86 6.66
C HIS A 559 24.40 -34.88 5.57
N GLY A 560 24.72 -33.72 4.99
CA GLY A 560 25.72 -33.57 3.93
C GLY A 560 27.12 -33.25 4.46
N ILE A 561 28.03 -32.97 3.52
CA ILE A 561 29.40 -32.54 3.84
C ILE A 561 29.37 -31.14 4.44
N VAL A 562 30.18 -30.90 5.46
CA VAL A 562 30.49 -29.56 5.96
C VAL A 562 31.83 -29.13 5.36
N ASN A 563 31.83 -28.02 4.63
CA ASN A 563 33.02 -27.36 4.13
C ASN A 563 33.09 -25.96 4.72
N HIS A 564 34.09 -25.70 5.54
CA HIS A 564 34.33 -24.42 6.16
C HIS A 564 35.67 -23.89 5.64
N LYS A 565 35.66 -22.66 5.13
CA LYS A 565 36.84 -21.97 4.62
C LYS A 565 36.89 -20.55 5.18
N ALA A 566 38.06 -20.15 5.65
CA ALA A 566 38.34 -18.78 6.03
C ALA A 566 39.57 -18.24 5.30
N GLY A 567 39.60 -16.92 5.12
CA GLY A 567 40.68 -16.18 4.48
C GLY A 567 41.33 -15.17 5.42
N ALA A 568 41.25 -15.40 6.73
CA ALA A 568 41.80 -14.50 7.74
C ALA A 568 43.32 -14.33 7.57
N LEU A 569 43.81 -13.17 7.98
CA LEU A 569 45.20 -12.73 7.90
C LEU A 569 45.88 -12.80 9.27
N ALA A 570 47.21 -12.72 9.27
CA ALA A 570 48.01 -12.71 10.49
C ALA A 570 47.54 -11.66 11.50
N GLY A 571 47.19 -12.13 12.70
CA GLY A 571 46.71 -11.30 13.82
C GLY A 571 45.19 -11.12 13.90
N GLU A 572 44.42 -11.70 12.97
CA GLU A 572 42.96 -11.78 13.05
C GLU A 572 42.54 -13.02 13.86
N ASN A 573 41.31 -13.03 14.38
CA ASN A 573 40.80 -14.12 15.23
C ASN A 573 39.76 -14.96 14.49
N GLU A 574 39.88 -16.28 14.60
CA GLU A 574 39.03 -17.26 13.92
C GLU A 574 38.40 -18.19 14.96
N ASN A 575 37.11 -18.06 15.24
CA ASN A 575 36.46 -18.84 16.30
C ASN A 575 35.46 -19.87 15.74
N ILE A 576 35.60 -21.13 16.13
CA ILE A 576 34.65 -22.20 15.80
C ILE A 576 34.22 -22.92 17.07
N ILE A 577 32.90 -22.97 17.29
CA ILE A 577 32.28 -23.66 18.41
C ILE A 577 31.35 -24.74 17.86
N ILE A 578 31.60 -26.00 18.21
CA ILE A 578 30.77 -27.13 17.84
C ILE A 578 30.35 -27.85 19.12
N ARG A 579 29.05 -27.86 19.41
CA ARG A 579 28.53 -28.50 20.63
C ARG A 579 27.31 -29.36 20.33
N GLU A 580 27.22 -30.51 20.96
CA GLU A 580 26.02 -31.38 20.95
C GLU A 580 25.52 -31.71 19.52
N SER A 581 26.44 -31.80 18.56
CA SER A 581 26.11 -31.84 17.14
C SER A 581 26.47 -33.16 16.48
N THR A 582 25.68 -33.54 15.48
CA THR A 582 25.85 -34.78 14.72
C THR A 582 26.13 -34.48 13.25
N PHE A 583 27.20 -35.06 12.72
CA PHE A 583 27.62 -34.92 11.33
C PHE A 583 27.64 -36.31 10.67
N ASN A 584 26.73 -36.53 9.72
CA ASN A 584 26.60 -37.83 9.05
C ASN A 584 27.57 -38.01 7.87
N SER A 585 28.28 -36.96 7.47
CA SER A 585 29.27 -36.98 6.39
C SER A 585 30.59 -36.36 6.86
N ALA A 586 31.51 -36.11 5.91
CA ALA A 586 32.80 -35.49 6.20
C ALA A 586 32.65 -34.03 6.66
N VAL A 587 33.55 -33.62 7.55
CA VAL A 587 33.71 -32.25 8.03
C VAL A 587 35.10 -31.78 7.65
N ASN A 588 35.18 -30.76 6.79
CA ASN A 588 36.43 -30.18 6.30
C ASN A 588 36.47 -28.71 6.71
N ILE A 589 37.43 -28.34 7.53
CA ILE A 589 37.67 -26.97 8.02
C ILE A 589 39.08 -26.58 7.58
N LEU A 590 39.17 -25.48 6.82
CA LEU A 590 40.42 -24.87 6.37
C LEU A 590 40.40 -23.39 6.75
N LEU A 591 41.26 -23.00 7.67
CA LEU A 591 41.34 -21.64 8.20
C LEU A 591 42.49 -20.84 7.57
N GLY A 592 42.57 -19.57 7.96
CA GLY A 592 43.50 -18.59 7.42
C GLY A 592 44.86 -18.59 8.11
N ALA A 593 45.48 -17.42 8.15
CA ALA A 593 46.73 -17.17 8.88
C ALA A 593 46.48 -16.47 10.23
N GLY A 594 45.22 -16.42 10.70
CA GLY A 594 44.84 -15.80 11.96
C GLY A 594 45.05 -16.74 13.15
N ASN A 595 44.83 -16.26 14.37
CA ASN A 595 44.82 -17.12 15.54
C ASN A 595 43.46 -17.81 15.65
N ALA A 596 43.44 -19.13 15.55
CA ALA A 596 42.25 -19.93 15.67
C ALA A 596 41.95 -20.31 17.13
N ASP A 597 40.69 -20.19 17.54
CA ASP A 597 40.16 -20.75 18.80
C ASP A 597 39.02 -21.71 18.47
N ILE A 598 39.28 -23.00 18.67
CA ILE A 598 38.40 -24.09 18.25
C ILE A 598 37.93 -24.86 19.48
N ASP A 599 36.62 -24.92 19.67
CA ASP A 599 35.99 -25.55 20.83
C ASP A 599 34.97 -26.60 20.37
N ILE A 600 35.24 -27.88 20.63
CA ILE A 600 34.44 -29.00 20.16
C ILE A 600 34.01 -29.87 21.34
N HIS A 601 32.71 -30.03 21.53
CA HIS A 601 32.14 -30.81 22.63
C HIS A 601 30.95 -31.68 22.23
N ASP A 602 30.88 -32.87 22.80
CA ASP A 602 29.71 -33.75 22.76
C ASP A 602 29.25 -34.03 21.29
N VAL A 603 30.20 -34.27 20.39
CA VAL A 603 29.92 -34.42 18.95
C VAL A 603 29.85 -35.87 18.50
N PHE A 604 29.13 -36.12 17.41
CA PHE A 604 29.10 -37.41 16.74
C PHE A 604 29.41 -37.22 15.26
N VAL A 605 30.58 -37.69 14.81
CA VAL A 605 31.05 -37.52 13.42
C VAL A 605 31.23 -38.87 12.74
N ARG A 606 30.40 -39.15 11.73
CA ARG A 606 30.43 -40.40 10.95
C ARG A 606 31.53 -40.41 9.89
N GLY A 607 31.71 -39.28 9.19
CA GLY A 607 32.71 -39.14 8.14
C GLY A 607 34.10 -38.83 8.67
N ALA A 608 35.04 -38.56 7.76
CA ALA A 608 36.33 -38.01 8.14
C ALA A 608 36.17 -36.59 8.69
N PHE A 609 36.99 -36.25 9.69
CA PHE A 609 37.11 -34.90 10.22
C PHE A 609 38.50 -34.37 9.88
N SER A 610 38.57 -33.23 9.19
CA SER A 610 39.81 -32.55 8.86
C SER A 610 39.72 -31.10 9.32
N LEU A 611 40.60 -30.73 10.24
CA LEU A 611 40.84 -29.36 10.68
C LEU A 611 42.26 -28.97 10.28
N ASP A 612 42.36 -27.85 9.58
CA ASP A 612 43.60 -27.18 9.25
C ASP A 612 43.44 -25.73 9.71
N THR A 613 44.10 -25.36 10.80
CA THR A 613 43.99 -24.00 11.37
C THR A 613 44.91 -23.00 10.65
N GLY A 614 45.85 -23.49 9.83
CA GLY A 614 46.66 -22.68 8.94
C GLY A 614 47.95 -22.17 9.61
N ALA A 615 48.10 -20.86 9.75
CA ALA A 615 49.23 -20.27 10.48
C ALA A 615 48.67 -19.35 11.55
N GLY A 616 49.41 -19.07 12.61
CA GLY A 616 48.88 -18.36 13.77
C GLY A 616 49.20 -19.11 15.04
N ASN A 617 48.90 -18.53 16.19
CA ASN A 617 49.00 -19.24 17.46
C ASN A 617 47.63 -19.84 17.76
N ASP A 618 47.47 -21.12 17.45
CA ASP A 618 46.17 -21.75 17.41
C ASP A 618 45.85 -22.53 18.70
N GLN A 619 44.59 -22.48 19.11
CA GLN A 619 44.07 -23.24 20.23
C GLN A 619 42.96 -24.18 19.76
N VAL A 620 43.14 -25.48 20.01
CA VAL A 620 42.16 -26.52 19.69
C VAL A 620 41.80 -27.30 20.94
N ASN A 621 40.57 -27.15 21.41
CA ASN A 621 40.01 -27.86 22.55
C ASN A 621 38.95 -28.86 22.07
N VAL A 622 39.11 -30.13 22.43
CA VAL A 622 38.17 -31.20 22.07
C VAL A 622 37.77 -31.99 23.31
N ASP A 623 36.52 -31.87 23.76
CA ASP A 623 35.97 -32.51 24.97
C ASP A 623 36.77 -32.27 26.25
N THR A 624 37.18 -31.03 26.46
CA THR A 624 37.91 -30.60 27.66
C THR A 624 37.01 -30.07 28.79
N LEU A 625 35.76 -29.64 28.47
CA LEU A 625 34.84 -29.00 29.40
C LEU A 625 34.18 -30.01 30.35
N GLY A 626 34.13 -29.68 31.64
CA GLY A 626 33.33 -30.45 32.60
C GLY A 626 31.83 -30.17 32.45
N GLY A 627 31.00 -31.18 32.72
CA GLY A 627 29.54 -31.07 32.55
C GLY A 627 29.01 -31.61 31.22
N SER A 628 29.88 -32.18 30.38
CA SER A 628 29.50 -32.90 29.16
C SER A 628 28.43 -33.98 29.42
N SER A 629 27.46 -34.04 28.51
CA SER A 629 26.39 -35.04 28.52
C SER A 629 26.84 -36.38 27.92
N ALA A 630 27.84 -36.35 27.02
CA ALA A 630 28.35 -37.51 26.31
C ALA A 630 29.80 -37.33 25.86
N PHE A 631 30.49 -38.44 25.59
CA PHE A 631 31.79 -38.43 24.91
C PHE A 631 31.62 -38.06 23.43
N SER A 632 32.52 -37.28 22.85
CA SER A 632 32.56 -37.16 21.40
C SER A 632 32.97 -38.48 20.75
N SER A 633 32.33 -38.81 19.64
CA SER A 633 32.49 -40.08 18.95
C SER A 633 32.86 -39.87 17.49
N TRP A 634 34.00 -40.43 17.10
CA TRP A 634 34.65 -40.19 15.81
C TRP A 634 34.80 -41.50 15.04
N PHE A 635 34.01 -41.68 13.98
CA PHE A 635 34.00 -42.93 13.20
C PHE A 635 34.91 -42.90 11.98
N GLY A 636 35.14 -41.73 11.39
CA GLY A 636 36.16 -41.53 10.37
C GLY A 636 37.51 -41.14 10.97
N MET A 637 38.51 -40.99 10.09
CA MET A 637 39.83 -40.50 10.48
C MET A 637 39.74 -39.03 10.89
N VAL A 638 40.35 -38.70 12.03
CA VAL A 638 40.43 -37.33 12.55
C VAL A 638 41.82 -36.78 12.28
N LYS A 639 41.89 -35.65 11.58
CA LYS A 639 43.12 -34.92 11.26
C LYS A 639 43.03 -33.51 11.82
N ILE A 640 44.00 -33.12 12.63
CA ILE A 640 44.18 -31.77 13.16
C ILE A 640 45.58 -31.32 12.74
N LEU A 641 45.65 -30.29 11.91
CA LEU A 641 46.88 -29.61 11.51
C LEU A 641 46.84 -28.20 12.09
N THR A 642 47.86 -27.82 12.85
CA THR A 642 47.95 -26.47 13.41
C THR A 642 48.89 -25.54 12.63
N GLY A 643 49.87 -26.13 11.96
CA GLY A 643 50.64 -25.43 10.93
C GLY A 643 51.77 -24.58 11.49
N ALA A 644 51.80 -23.27 11.27
CA ALA A 644 52.96 -22.45 11.69
C ALA A 644 52.60 -21.44 12.77
N GLY A 645 53.27 -21.52 13.92
CA GLY A 645 53.07 -20.64 15.07
C GLY A 645 53.39 -21.37 16.36
N ASP A 646 52.93 -20.86 17.50
CA ASP A 646 53.01 -21.60 18.77
C ASP A 646 51.62 -22.13 19.11
N ASP A 647 51.40 -23.42 18.86
CA ASP A 647 50.06 -24.01 18.88
C ASP A 647 49.77 -24.81 20.14
N THR A 648 48.48 -24.89 20.51
CA THR A 648 48.00 -25.64 21.66
C THR A 648 46.84 -26.54 21.27
N VAL A 649 47.04 -27.85 21.38
CA VAL A 649 45.99 -28.84 21.17
C VAL A 649 45.71 -29.57 22.48
N ILE A 650 44.46 -29.58 22.92
CA ILE A 650 43.99 -30.26 24.13
C ILE A 650 42.82 -31.17 23.76
N ILE A 651 43.00 -32.48 23.94
CA ILE A 651 41.98 -33.48 23.60
C ILE A 651 41.66 -34.31 24.85
N GLY A 652 40.42 -34.24 25.31
CA GLY A 652 39.91 -34.88 26.51
C GLY A 652 40.33 -34.15 27.79
N SER A 653 39.49 -34.22 28.82
CA SER A 653 39.74 -33.56 30.12
C SER A 653 40.93 -34.16 30.90
N ASN A 654 41.73 -33.28 31.52
CA ASN A 654 42.80 -33.63 32.46
C ASN A 654 42.84 -32.62 33.64
N PRO A 655 42.52 -33.01 34.89
CA PRO A 655 42.17 -34.37 35.33
C PRO A 655 40.88 -34.88 34.68
N VAL A 656 40.74 -36.20 34.60
CA VAL A 656 39.58 -36.86 33.97
C VAL A 656 38.28 -36.42 34.63
N VAL A 657 37.41 -35.81 33.84
CA VAL A 657 36.03 -35.47 34.20
C VAL A 657 35.09 -36.42 33.47
N ALA A 658 33.99 -36.82 34.13
CA ALA A 658 33.00 -37.70 33.54
C ALA A 658 32.45 -37.11 32.23
N ASN A 659 32.34 -37.94 31.20
CA ASN A 659 31.87 -37.62 29.85
C ASN A 659 32.67 -36.58 29.06
N ALA A 660 33.63 -35.88 29.67
CA ALA A 660 34.53 -34.96 28.98
C ALA A 660 35.71 -35.74 28.40
N GLY A 661 35.46 -36.47 27.30
CA GLY A 661 36.47 -37.29 26.63
C GLY A 661 36.04 -37.81 25.26
N ASN A 662 36.96 -38.43 24.53
CA ASN A 662 36.75 -38.82 23.13
C ASN A 662 36.82 -40.33 22.87
N ASN A 663 36.04 -40.82 21.91
CA ASN A 663 36.12 -42.17 21.35
C ASN A 663 36.52 -42.12 19.85
N PHE A 664 37.75 -42.53 19.54
CA PHE A 664 38.27 -42.56 18.17
C PHE A 664 38.25 -44.00 17.60
N PHE A 665 37.31 -44.27 16.68
CA PHE A 665 37.14 -45.61 16.11
C PHE A 665 38.04 -45.90 14.90
N SER A 666 38.40 -44.89 14.09
CA SER A 666 39.31 -45.07 12.94
C SER A 666 40.75 -44.66 13.25
N GLY A 667 40.95 -43.52 13.92
CA GLY A 667 42.27 -43.01 14.27
C GLY A 667 42.34 -41.49 14.32
N LEU A 668 43.41 -40.99 14.93
CA LEU A 668 43.75 -39.59 15.12
C LEU A 668 45.15 -39.30 14.56
N LEU A 669 45.27 -38.21 13.82
CA LEU A 669 46.51 -37.56 13.43
C LEU A 669 46.48 -36.11 13.93
N VAL A 670 47.46 -35.75 14.77
CA VAL A 670 47.72 -34.35 15.16
C VAL A 670 49.12 -33.98 14.70
N ASP A 671 49.24 -32.84 14.01
CA ASP A 671 50.51 -32.30 13.53
C ASP A 671 50.64 -30.83 13.96
N GLY A 672 51.62 -30.55 14.81
CA GLY A 672 51.96 -29.19 15.28
C GLY A 672 52.55 -28.31 14.18
N GLY A 673 53.05 -28.92 13.10
CA GLY A 673 53.66 -28.22 11.99
C GLY A 673 55.00 -27.57 12.33
N ALA A 674 55.22 -26.35 11.85
CA ALA A 674 56.46 -25.61 11.99
C ALA A 674 56.33 -24.53 13.08
N GLY A 675 56.41 -24.96 14.34
CA GLY A 675 56.33 -24.10 15.52
C GLY A 675 57.55 -24.17 16.44
N GLY A 676 57.71 -23.15 17.29
CA GLY A 676 58.80 -23.05 18.25
C GLY A 676 58.45 -23.65 19.62
N ALA A 677 57.17 -23.63 19.99
CA ALA A 677 56.67 -24.05 21.31
C ALA A 677 55.29 -24.74 21.26
N ASP A 678 55.06 -25.60 20.27
CA ASP A 678 53.80 -26.35 20.15
C ASP A 678 53.56 -27.26 21.36
N SER A 679 52.30 -27.36 21.81
CA SER A 679 51.91 -28.18 22.94
C SER A 679 50.72 -29.09 22.63
N PHE A 680 50.85 -30.36 23.03
CA PHE A 680 49.77 -31.33 22.91
C PHE A 680 49.48 -32.00 24.26
N THR A 681 48.26 -31.80 24.75
CA THR A 681 47.77 -32.43 25.98
C THR A 681 46.65 -33.41 25.67
N GLN A 682 46.77 -34.63 26.19
CA GLN A 682 45.73 -35.64 26.11
C GLN A 682 45.28 -36.06 27.50
N GLY A 683 43.95 -36.13 27.67
CA GLY A 683 43.29 -36.62 28.86
C GLY A 683 42.47 -37.88 28.59
N ASN A 684 41.19 -37.81 28.95
CA ASN A 684 40.23 -38.91 28.83
C ASN A 684 39.91 -39.29 27.36
N ASN A 685 40.69 -40.19 26.75
CA ASN A 685 40.48 -40.64 25.36
C ASN A 685 40.57 -42.15 25.21
N VAL A 686 39.75 -42.72 24.30
CA VAL A 686 39.78 -44.13 23.89
C VAL A 686 40.09 -44.23 22.41
N PHE A 687 41.11 -45.02 22.06
CA PHE A 687 41.53 -45.24 20.68
C PHE A 687 41.34 -46.71 20.29
N VAL A 688 40.56 -46.96 19.23
CA VAL A 688 40.51 -48.27 18.56
C VAL A 688 41.50 -48.31 17.40
N GLY A 689 41.71 -47.17 16.74
CA GLY A 689 42.65 -46.99 15.63
C GLY A 689 44.01 -46.43 16.03
N THR A 690 44.74 -45.87 15.06
CA THR A 690 46.06 -45.26 15.28
C THR A 690 45.93 -43.92 16.02
N ASN A 691 46.90 -43.62 16.89
CA ASN A 691 47.10 -42.28 17.48
C ASN A 691 48.50 -41.82 17.07
N ASN A 692 48.57 -40.91 16.09
CA ASN A 692 49.81 -40.39 15.55
C ASN A 692 49.95 -38.92 15.89
N GLN A 693 51.11 -38.57 16.43
CA GLN A 693 51.50 -37.22 16.80
C GLN A 693 52.80 -36.87 16.07
N VAL A 694 52.83 -35.72 15.43
CA VAL A 694 53.97 -35.25 14.65
C VAL A 694 54.25 -33.81 15.03
N ASN A 695 55.53 -33.44 15.11
CA ASN A 695 55.99 -32.08 15.39
C ASN A 695 55.50 -31.48 16.73
N PHE A 696 55.45 -32.28 17.80
CA PHE A 696 55.33 -31.81 19.17
C PHE A 696 56.58 -32.22 19.99
N PRO A 697 57.05 -31.39 20.95
CA PRO A 697 58.22 -31.67 21.77
C PRO A 697 58.06 -32.81 22.79
#